data_AF-A0A543F674-F1
#
_entry.id   AF-A0A543F674-F1
#
_cell.length_a   1.000
_cell.length_b   1.000
_cell.length_c   1.000
_cell.angle_alpha   90.00
_cell.angle_beta   90.00
_cell.angle_gamma   90.00
#
_symmetry.space_group_name_H-M   'P 1'
#
loop_
_entity.id
_entity.type
_entity.pdbx_description
1 polymer ?
#
loop_
_entity_poly.entity_id
_entity_poly.type
_entity_poly.pdbx_seq_one_letter_code
_entity_poly.pdbx_strand_id
1 'polypeptide(L)'
;MNPQRDSGKMSPEAVPADSNTRGMDTRRGLDTQRDTQRTDLVGIADELEAMGLSGAVEIGRGGFGVVYRCLQVALERVVAVKVLSSEIDAESRERFLREEQAMGRLSGHPNIVDILQVDVTASGMPIIVMPYCTHGSLEQLIREQGPLTWADSLRAGVKLAGAIESAHRARILHRDVKPANVLLSGYGEPQLTDFGIARIPGGFRTSSSLITGSPAFTAPEVLKGEEPTVRSDVYGLGATLFAVLTGHAAFERQAGERVVAQFLRITTQPVPDLREQDIPPDVADAIERAMAPDPADRPDSAYELGMLLRSVQVQHGQLPDEMALLDTSGLLDEFDGARPVVEAQPSTRTRPAVTRRSWPLTLRPAVSQHPSGSTTMPPTAATKFRPPTPALAPVPRPRLLDILRAGGRRRLAVIHAPAGFGKSTVAAQWRAELSSGGVPVAWIGIDGDDDNEIWFLAHLIQAIHRVRPDVGAGLDQALEEHAGDAVPYVITTLIDEIHAGGETIVVVVEDWHRITDPGTHRAMEALLDNGCHHLRFVVTSREQSGLPTSRMRVHDELVEIGSAALRLTVAETKQILVDRNGFALTEAQVEQIHEATDGWPAAIQLISLSLRGNVDPDQLIATLSEGSHGIREYLAENVLDALEPRMLDFLSSISVTERVSASLAAALSDDSEAELLLAQAEQRELFLRRIEHDPEWYRMQPLFAEHLRARLERTQPGKLKSLHRKASRWYAEHQLLRKSVDHALAATDLKMALDLVEGGGMDLIDASRLATLLGTVSKLPVQQVASRSKLLMAVARANVNLQQSSAARSALGRLSNMLARGSSGDADVGRQRCEAAVLAAADQIARDHTEGVLDRVADCLERPDELPAWTVSTAANLTSFVRLCQFDFDGARSIQDWAAEYHASSKDPLGVVFGLCGQGAAAYEQLDIATAMQCFQQAWETARLRSGPRSHAVRVASALLGELNYRRGDLEVADRLFDESHQLVTRIGPVDFLISTFVTGARVKAVLGDLATAAARLDEGARVAAEHRLVRLAAHIRAERLRLGLPVEYLARGDGHSEALGVVHHRLVGSAALTAEAEEIAGIRGLLAQKALRSDDTAVRRARALHGRMLEQNRPRAELDTALLLAECLAASGWVGEATGLLLPAAATCAELGWTRPLLDAGPSVVAILRVLRSEMHTSPDQLEDVALPARFLEQLLD
;
A
#
# COMPACT_ATOMS: atom_id res chain seq x y z
N MET A 1 -83.57 -37.01 -18.53
CA MET A 1 -83.98 -35.59 -18.57
C MET A 1 -82.97 -34.78 -17.75
N ASN A 2 -82.42 -33.65 -18.19
CA ASN A 2 -82.42 -33.05 -19.54
C ASN A 2 -81.03 -32.45 -19.88
N PRO A 3 -80.68 -32.25 -21.17
CA PRO A 3 -79.28 -32.20 -21.64
C PRO A 3 -78.94 -30.93 -22.50
N GLN A 4 -77.74 -30.69 -23.04
CA GLN A 4 -76.34 -31.01 -22.66
C GLN A 4 -75.35 -30.05 -23.36
N ARG A 5 -74.11 -30.05 -22.82
CA ARG A 5 -72.78 -29.70 -23.34
C ARG A 5 -72.45 -30.11 -24.81
N ASP A 6 -71.34 -29.71 -25.47
CA ASP A 6 -70.10 -29.04 -24.99
C ASP A 6 -69.33 -28.16 -26.05
N SER A 7 -68.16 -27.67 -25.62
CA SER A 7 -67.12 -26.80 -26.24
C SER A 7 -65.93 -27.61 -26.85
N GLY A 8 -64.81 -27.08 -27.39
CA GLY A 8 -64.26 -25.71 -27.35
C GLY A 8 -62.96 -25.32 -28.13
N LYS A 9 -62.55 -26.02 -29.22
CA LYS A 9 -61.53 -25.59 -30.25
C LYS A 9 -60.01 -25.50 -29.92
N MET A 10 -59.19 -25.22 -30.97
CA MET A 10 -57.73 -25.46 -31.16
C MET A 10 -56.96 -24.23 -31.73
N SER A 11 -55.62 -24.32 -31.74
CA SER A 11 -54.60 -23.59 -32.56
C SER A 11 -54.58 -24.03 -34.06
N PRO A 12 -53.61 -23.67 -34.96
CA PRO A 12 -52.46 -22.73 -34.90
C PRO A 12 -52.26 -21.82 -36.17
N GLU A 13 -51.08 -21.16 -36.29
CA GLU A 13 -50.30 -20.68 -37.49
C GLU A 13 -50.95 -20.15 -38.79
N ALA A 14 -50.43 -19.02 -39.34
CA ALA A 14 -50.12 -18.78 -40.78
C ALA A 14 -49.66 -17.33 -41.11
N VAL A 15 -48.98 -17.17 -42.26
CA VAL A 15 -48.33 -15.98 -42.88
C VAL A 15 -48.21 -16.27 -44.41
N PRO A 16 -48.17 -15.33 -45.41
CA PRO A 16 -47.86 -13.87 -45.39
C PRO A 16 -48.79 -12.93 -46.25
N ALA A 17 -48.38 -11.64 -46.33
CA ALA A 17 -48.42 -10.71 -47.49
C ALA A 17 -49.73 -10.08 -48.04
N ASP A 18 -49.62 -8.79 -48.39
CA ASP A 18 -50.11 -8.22 -49.66
C ASP A 18 -49.17 -7.06 -50.11
N SER A 19 -49.35 -6.52 -51.31
CA SER A 19 -48.36 -5.73 -52.05
C SER A 19 -48.94 -4.50 -52.76
N ASN A 20 -48.12 -3.44 -52.95
CA ASN A 20 -48.43 -2.41 -53.95
C ASN A 20 -47.15 -1.67 -54.43
N THR A 21 -47.02 -1.46 -55.74
CA THR A 21 -45.82 -0.85 -56.36
C THR A 21 -46.15 -0.05 -57.61
N ARG A 22 -45.81 1.26 -57.60
CA ARG A 22 -45.57 2.19 -58.73
C ARG A 22 -45.31 3.59 -58.13
N GLY A 23 -44.33 4.40 -58.53
CA GLY A 23 -43.19 4.17 -59.42
C GLY A 23 -42.81 5.43 -60.22
N MET A 24 -41.60 5.98 -59.96
CA MET A 24 -40.90 7.01 -60.76
C MET A 24 -41.54 8.43 -60.84
N ASP A 25 -40.79 9.56 -60.94
CA ASP A 25 -39.32 9.71 -60.86
C ASP A 25 -38.80 11.10 -60.38
N THR A 26 -37.53 11.11 -59.97
CA THR A 26 -36.56 12.23 -59.85
C THR A 26 -37.05 13.67 -59.53
N ARG A 27 -36.71 14.18 -58.33
CA ARG A 27 -36.22 15.57 -58.14
C ARG A 27 -35.10 15.63 -57.08
N ARG A 28 -34.22 16.63 -57.23
CA ARG A 28 -32.90 16.78 -56.57
C ARG A 28 -32.97 16.86 -55.03
N GLY A 29 -32.03 16.17 -54.37
CA GLY A 29 -31.56 16.38 -53.00
C GLY A 29 -30.03 16.22 -52.97
N LEU A 30 -29.34 16.90 -52.04
CA LEU A 30 -27.87 17.05 -52.05
C LEU A 30 -27.10 15.79 -51.59
N ASP A 31 -25.83 15.69 -52.01
CA ASP A 31 -24.84 14.76 -51.48
C ASP A 31 -24.65 14.92 -49.96
N THR A 32 -24.40 13.81 -49.27
CA THR A 32 -23.52 13.78 -48.08
C THR A 32 -23.04 12.35 -47.79
N GLN A 33 -21.73 12.19 -47.58
CA GLN A 33 -21.18 11.06 -46.82
C GLN A 33 -21.35 11.34 -45.31
N ARG A 34 -21.07 10.33 -44.45
CA ARG A 34 -21.19 10.27 -42.96
C ARG A 34 -22.46 9.57 -42.46
N ASP A 35 -22.49 8.92 -41.29
CA ASP A 35 -21.39 8.52 -40.38
C ASP A 35 -21.77 7.23 -39.63
N THR A 36 -20.79 6.45 -39.17
CA THR A 36 -21.03 5.36 -38.20
C THR A 36 -21.01 5.92 -36.78
N GLN A 37 -22.19 6.02 -36.15
CA GLN A 37 -22.28 6.53 -34.78
C GLN A 37 -21.61 5.60 -33.77
N ARG A 38 -20.60 6.14 -33.09
CA ARG A 38 -20.05 5.57 -31.86
C ARG A 38 -21.08 5.71 -30.72
N THR A 39 -20.91 4.91 -29.68
CA THR A 39 -21.40 5.24 -28.34
C THR A 39 -20.17 5.57 -27.53
N ASP A 40 -19.90 6.88 -27.37
CA ASP A 40 -18.55 7.33 -27.03
C ASP A 40 -18.11 7.01 -25.60
N LEU A 41 -16.86 6.58 -25.49
CA LEU A 41 -16.09 6.59 -24.27
C LEU A 41 -15.84 8.05 -23.88
N VAL A 42 -16.13 8.43 -22.63
CA VAL A 42 -15.67 9.72 -22.10
C VAL A 42 -14.14 9.70 -22.12
N GLY A 43 -13.56 10.51 -23.00
CA GLY A 43 -12.13 10.64 -23.16
C GLY A 43 -11.53 11.59 -22.13
N ILE A 44 -10.21 11.51 -21.97
CA ILE A 44 -9.44 12.50 -21.20
C ILE A 44 -9.61 13.93 -21.73
N ALA A 45 -9.91 14.11 -23.03
CA ALA A 45 -10.28 15.40 -23.59
C ALA A 45 -11.59 15.95 -23.00
N ASP A 46 -12.58 15.09 -22.78
CA ASP A 46 -13.90 15.46 -22.22
C ASP A 46 -13.80 15.71 -20.70
N GLU A 47 -12.96 14.94 -19.99
CA GLU A 47 -12.64 15.22 -18.58
C GLU A 47 -11.95 16.57 -18.41
N LEU A 48 -11.02 16.93 -19.32
CA LEU A 48 -10.36 18.24 -19.32
C LEU A 48 -11.33 19.36 -19.72
N GLU A 49 -12.20 19.16 -20.70
CA GLU A 49 -13.23 20.14 -21.08
C GLU A 49 -14.22 20.40 -19.93
N ALA A 50 -14.59 19.37 -19.18
CA ALA A 50 -15.39 19.52 -17.95
C ALA A 50 -14.67 20.31 -16.83
N MET A 51 -13.34 20.35 -16.83
CA MET A 51 -12.51 21.20 -15.95
C MET A 51 -12.26 22.61 -16.54
N GLY A 52 -12.95 22.98 -17.62
CA GLY A 52 -12.79 24.27 -18.31
C GLY A 52 -11.52 24.37 -19.17
N LEU A 53 -10.89 23.25 -19.50
CA LEU A 53 -9.67 23.10 -20.29
C LEU A 53 -10.02 22.51 -21.68
N SER A 54 -10.84 23.23 -22.45
CA SER A 54 -11.43 22.76 -23.71
C SER A 54 -10.42 22.60 -24.85
N GLY A 55 -10.83 21.91 -25.92
CA GLY A 55 -10.02 21.75 -27.14
C GLY A 55 -8.71 21.00 -26.92
N ALA A 56 -8.71 20.04 -26.00
CA ALA A 56 -7.53 19.27 -25.60
C ALA A 56 -6.90 18.48 -26.77
N VAL A 57 -5.64 18.74 -27.07
CA VAL A 57 -4.85 18.03 -28.10
C VAL A 57 -3.60 17.44 -27.47
N GLU A 58 -3.35 16.13 -27.62
CA GLU A 58 -2.12 15.50 -27.15
C GLU A 58 -0.89 16.12 -27.83
N ILE A 59 0.05 16.65 -27.03
CA ILE A 59 1.27 17.31 -27.51
C ILE A 59 2.57 16.57 -27.21
N GLY A 60 2.54 15.60 -26.28
CA GLY A 60 3.68 14.75 -25.97
C GLY A 60 3.29 13.64 -24.98
N ARG A 61 4.08 12.56 -24.95
CA ARG A 61 3.86 11.42 -24.06
C ARG A 61 5.23 10.89 -23.60
N GLY A 62 5.41 10.76 -22.30
CA GLY A 62 6.64 10.27 -21.68
C GLY A 62 6.35 9.25 -20.57
N GLY A 63 7.40 8.69 -19.96
CA GLY A 63 7.27 7.59 -18.99
C GLY A 63 6.40 7.85 -17.76
N PHE A 64 6.09 9.11 -17.46
CA PHE A 64 5.25 9.51 -16.32
C PHE A 64 3.83 9.91 -16.71
N GLY A 65 3.52 10.11 -18.00
CA GLY A 65 2.21 10.63 -18.39
C GLY A 65 2.13 11.23 -19.80
N VAL A 66 0.99 11.87 -20.06
CA VAL A 66 0.60 12.47 -21.34
C VAL A 66 0.38 13.96 -21.16
N VAL A 67 0.96 14.79 -22.02
CA VAL A 67 0.78 16.23 -22.01
C VAL A 67 -0.19 16.64 -23.10
N TYR A 68 -1.22 17.40 -22.74
CA TYR A 68 -2.21 18.00 -23.64
C TYR A 68 -1.98 19.50 -23.77
N ARG A 69 -2.39 20.09 -24.89
CA ARG A 69 -2.58 21.53 -25.05
C ARG A 69 -4.08 21.82 -25.00
N CYS A 70 -4.51 22.68 -24.08
CA CYS A 70 -5.90 23.07 -23.87
C CYS A 70 -6.07 24.59 -23.93
N LEU A 71 -7.30 25.04 -24.15
CA LEU A 71 -7.74 26.41 -23.90
C LEU A 71 -8.40 26.48 -22.52
N GLN A 72 -7.81 27.24 -21.58
CA GLN A 72 -8.44 27.50 -20.29
C GLN A 72 -9.51 28.58 -20.47
N VAL A 73 -10.76 28.17 -20.66
CA VAL A 73 -11.87 29.01 -21.14
C VAL A 73 -12.08 30.25 -20.26
N ALA A 74 -12.03 30.09 -18.94
CA ALA A 74 -12.25 31.19 -17.98
C ALA A 74 -11.19 32.32 -18.02
N LEU A 75 -10.07 32.11 -18.73
CA LEU A 75 -8.95 33.06 -18.84
C LEU A 75 -8.50 33.28 -20.31
N GLU A 76 -9.25 32.75 -21.29
CA GLU A 76 -8.96 32.79 -22.74
C GLU A 76 -7.50 32.46 -23.15
N ARG A 77 -6.80 31.64 -22.34
CA ARG A 77 -5.36 31.35 -22.51
C ARG A 77 -5.07 29.90 -22.87
N VAL A 78 -4.04 29.69 -23.68
CA VAL A 78 -3.55 28.34 -24.04
C VAL A 78 -2.58 27.83 -22.98
N VAL A 79 -2.82 26.62 -22.48
CA VAL A 79 -2.04 25.97 -21.42
C VAL A 79 -1.59 24.57 -21.83
N ALA A 80 -0.47 24.11 -21.28
CA ALA A 80 -0.07 22.72 -21.31
C ALA A 80 -0.60 22.02 -20.05
N VAL A 81 -1.12 20.80 -20.20
CA VAL A 81 -1.74 20.02 -19.12
C VAL A 81 -1.11 18.63 -19.10
N LYS A 82 -0.20 18.39 -18.16
CA LYS A 82 0.50 17.11 -17.98
C LYS A 82 -0.33 16.20 -17.07
N VAL A 83 -1.03 15.25 -17.68
CA VAL A 83 -1.83 14.20 -17.04
C VAL A 83 -0.92 13.00 -16.73
N LEU A 84 -0.82 12.60 -15.47
CA LEU A 84 0.07 11.49 -15.09
C LEU A 84 -0.56 10.10 -15.31
N SER A 85 0.30 9.10 -15.54
CA SER A 85 -0.11 7.70 -15.68
C SER A 85 -0.67 7.13 -14.37
N SER A 86 -1.64 6.23 -14.48
CA SER A 86 -2.28 5.54 -13.36
C SER A 86 -1.43 4.41 -12.74
N GLU A 87 -0.20 4.22 -13.20
CA GLU A 87 0.75 3.22 -12.67
C GLU A 87 1.57 3.73 -11.48
N ILE A 88 1.44 5.01 -11.10
CA ILE A 88 2.08 5.59 -9.92
C ILE A 88 1.32 5.16 -8.67
N ASP A 89 2.01 4.55 -7.70
CA ASP A 89 1.43 4.12 -6.44
C ASP A 89 0.96 5.30 -5.56
N ALA A 90 0.19 5.01 -4.50
CA ALA A 90 -0.42 6.04 -3.68
C ALA A 90 0.60 6.89 -2.89
N GLU A 91 1.72 6.29 -2.47
CA GLU A 91 2.77 6.96 -1.69
C GLU A 91 3.62 7.85 -2.60
N SER A 92 4.07 7.31 -3.74
CA SER A 92 4.75 8.06 -4.79
C SER A 92 3.90 9.22 -5.31
N ARG A 93 2.57 9.05 -5.40
CA ARG A 93 1.65 10.13 -5.80
C ARG A 93 1.53 11.22 -4.73
N GLU A 94 1.52 10.89 -3.44
CA GLU A 94 1.52 11.91 -2.40
C GLU A 94 2.90 12.59 -2.24
N ARG A 95 3.99 11.82 -2.36
CA ARG A 95 5.36 12.32 -2.40
C ARG A 95 5.57 13.29 -3.58
N PHE A 96 5.07 12.93 -4.76
CA PHE A 96 4.99 13.80 -5.94
C PHE A 96 4.21 15.08 -5.64
N LEU A 97 2.99 15.00 -5.09
CA LEU A 97 2.21 16.20 -4.74
C LEU A 97 2.92 17.08 -3.69
N ARG A 98 3.76 16.51 -2.82
CA ARG A 98 4.60 17.26 -1.87
C ARG A 98 5.82 17.91 -2.55
N GLU A 99 6.51 17.24 -3.47
CA GLU A 99 7.61 17.82 -4.26
C GLU A 99 7.10 18.94 -5.21
N GLU A 100 5.96 18.75 -5.88
CA GLU A 100 5.32 19.79 -6.71
C GLU A 100 4.82 20.99 -5.89
N GLN A 101 4.28 20.77 -4.69
CA GLN A 101 3.94 21.85 -3.76
C GLN A 101 5.18 22.62 -3.26
N ALA A 102 6.35 21.98 -3.21
CA ALA A 102 7.61 22.68 -2.95
C ALA A 102 8.05 23.50 -4.17
N MET A 103 7.86 22.99 -5.40
CA MET A 103 8.16 23.70 -6.65
C MET A 103 7.31 24.96 -6.85
N GLY A 104 6.11 25.05 -6.26
CA GLY A 104 5.33 26.29 -6.17
C GLY A 104 6.07 27.48 -5.54
N ARG A 105 7.15 27.24 -4.77
CA ARG A 105 8.03 28.28 -4.20
C ARG A 105 9.01 28.89 -5.21
N LEU A 106 9.15 28.29 -6.39
CA LEU A 106 10.01 28.74 -7.50
C LEU A 106 9.22 29.49 -8.58
N SER A 107 7.90 29.62 -8.41
CA SER A 107 7.03 30.36 -9.31
C SER A 107 7.44 31.83 -9.41
N GLY A 108 7.39 32.38 -10.64
CA GLY A 108 7.87 33.72 -10.96
C GLY A 108 9.36 33.84 -11.30
N HIS A 109 10.16 32.77 -11.20
CA HIS A 109 11.54 32.78 -11.68
C HIS A 109 11.57 32.73 -13.23
N PRO A 110 12.26 33.65 -13.93
CA PRO A 110 12.12 33.80 -15.39
C PRO A 110 12.57 32.57 -16.20
N ASN A 111 13.47 31.76 -15.65
CA ASN A 111 14.02 30.56 -16.30
C ASN A 111 13.55 29.23 -15.67
N ILE A 112 12.41 29.25 -14.96
CA ILE A 112 11.68 28.05 -14.51
C ILE A 112 10.25 28.13 -15.10
N VAL A 113 9.64 27.00 -15.44
CA VAL A 113 8.26 26.97 -15.94
C VAL A 113 7.28 27.08 -14.76
N ASP A 114 6.42 28.10 -14.77
CA ASP A 114 5.39 28.29 -13.75
C ASP A 114 4.38 27.14 -13.70
N ILE A 115 4.01 26.72 -12.48
CA ILE A 115 2.83 25.89 -12.24
C ILE A 115 1.63 26.84 -12.05
N LEU A 116 0.62 26.72 -12.92
CA LEU A 116 -0.57 27.58 -12.91
C LEU A 116 -1.70 27.02 -12.06
N GLN A 117 -1.82 25.70 -12.00
CA GLN A 117 -2.84 24.94 -11.26
C GLN A 117 -2.37 23.48 -11.19
N VAL A 118 -2.51 22.84 -10.03
CA VAL A 118 -2.41 21.38 -9.88
C VAL A 118 -3.78 20.87 -9.48
N ASP A 119 -4.25 19.82 -10.15
CA ASP A 119 -5.62 19.32 -9.99
C ASP A 119 -5.69 17.80 -10.24
N VAL A 120 -6.88 17.21 -10.19
CA VAL A 120 -7.09 15.78 -10.45
C VAL A 120 -8.34 15.60 -11.31
N THR A 121 -8.23 14.82 -12.40
CA THR A 121 -9.38 14.58 -13.29
C THR A 121 -10.44 13.69 -12.63
N ALA A 122 -11.64 13.63 -13.21
CA ALA A 122 -12.77 12.85 -12.67
C ALA A 122 -12.45 11.34 -12.52
N SER A 123 -11.66 10.77 -13.44
CA SER A 123 -11.16 9.39 -13.34
C SER A 123 -10.11 9.19 -12.25
N GLY A 124 -9.41 10.24 -11.81
CA GLY A 124 -8.48 10.23 -10.68
C GLY A 124 -7.01 10.48 -11.04
N MET A 125 -6.71 10.86 -12.29
CA MET A 125 -5.35 11.14 -12.76
C MET A 125 -4.90 12.54 -12.31
N PRO A 126 -3.73 12.72 -11.66
CA PRO A 126 -3.17 14.04 -11.38
C PRO A 126 -2.88 14.82 -12.66
N ILE A 127 -3.15 16.13 -12.64
CA ILE A 127 -2.78 17.04 -13.72
C ILE A 127 -1.97 18.23 -13.20
N ILE A 128 -0.92 18.59 -13.93
CA ILE A 128 -0.24 19.89 -13.78
C ILE A 128 -0.63 20.75 -14.99
N VAL A 129 -1.22 21.92 -14.73
CA VAL A 129 -1.49 22.96 -15.71
C VAL A 129 -0.34 23.98 -15.65
N MET A 130 0.32 24.22 -16.78
CA MET A 130 1.48 25.12 -16.93
C MET A 130 1.35 25.98 -18.21
N PRO A 131 2.12 27.07 -18.41
CA PRO A 131 2.08 27.85 -19.64
C PRO A 131 2.43 26.97 -20.85
N TYR A 132 1.65 27.09 -21.94
CA TYR A 132 2.00 26.40 -23.18
C TYR A 132 3.20 27.09 -23.84
N CYS A 133 4.40 26.55 -23.63
CA CYS A 133 5.62 26.99 -24.30
C CYS A 133 5.52 26.69 -25.79
N THR A 134 5.20 27.71 -26.60
CA THR A 134 4.86 27.58 -28.02
C THR A 134 6.01 27.10 -28.90
N HIS A 135 7.24 27.03 -28.38
CA HIS A 135 8.47 26.83 -29.14
C HIS A 135 9.24 25.56 -28.74
N GLY A 136 8.56 24.60 -28.08
CA GLY A 136 9.13 23.29 -27.77
C GLY A 136 10.25 23.33 -26.72
N SER A 137 11.20 22.39 -26.85
CA SER A 137 12.36 22.24 -25.95
C SER A 137 13.70 22.40 -26.67
N LEU A 138 14.82 22.48 -25.94
CA LEU A 138 16.15 22.48 -26.56
C LEU A 138 16.43 21.19 -27.33
N GLU A 139 16.01 20.01 -26.84
CA GLU A 139 16.10 18.74 -27.60
C GLU A 139 15.22 18.74 -28.86
N GLN A 140 14.21 19.60 -28.89
CA GLN A 140 13.43 19.85 -30.11
C GLN A 140 14.29 20.68 -31.07
N LEU A 141 14.67 21.91 -30.69
CA LEU A 141 15.49 22.86 -31.44
C LEU A 141 16.72 22.21 -32.11
N ILE A 142 17.60 21.58 -31.33
CA ILE A 142 18.87 21.00 -31.82
C ILE A 142 18.63 20.03 -33.00
N ARG A 143 17.52 19.29 -32.96
CA ARG A 143 17.19 18.22 -33.93
C ARG A 143 16.78 18.75 -35.30
N GLU A 144 16.32 19.99 -35.39
CA GLU A 144 15.78 20.57 -36.62
C GLU A 144 16.54 21.78 -37.14
N GLN A 145 17.40 22.39 -36.31
CA GLN A 145 18.24 23.53 -36.74
C GLN A 145 19.74 23.25 -36.60
N GLY A 146 20.10 22.08 -36.06
CA GLY A 146 21.47 21.69 -35.77
C GLY A 146 21.96 22.22 -34.41
N PRO A 147 23.25 22.04 -34.11
CA PRO A 147 23.83 22.51 -32.86
C PRO A 147 23.76 24.03 -32.71
N LEU A 148 23.63 24.50 -31.48
CA LEU A 148 23.67 25.92 -31.15
C LEU A 148 25.09 26.47 -31.29
N THR A 149 25.21 27.77 -31.58
CA THR A 149 26.50 28.43 -31.47
C THR A 149 26.99 28.37 -30.03
N TRP A 150 28.30 28.45 -29.81
CA TRP A 150 28.83 28.51 -28.44
C TRP A 150 28.34 29.76 -27.69
N ALA A 151 28.06 30.86 -28.39
CA ALA A 151 27.46 32.06 -27.81
C ALA A 151 26.05 31.79 -27.24
N ASP A 152 25.18 31.17 -28.05
CA ASP A 152 23.82 30.81 -27.64
C ASP A 152 23.81 29.71 -26.55
N SER A 153 24.81 28.83 -26.59
CA SER A 153 25.01 27.78 -25.57
C SER A 153 25.41 28.37 -24.21
N LEU A 154 26.37 29.31 -24.17
CA LEU A 154 26.70 30.06 -22.95
C LEU A 154 25.47 30.83 -22.44
N ARG A 155 24.74 31.51 -23.34
CA ARG A 155 23.51 32.26 -23.04
C ARG A 155 22.42 31.40 -22.41
N ALA A 156 22.24 30.16 -22.87
CA ALA A 156 21.36 29.19 -22.23
C ALA A 156 21.92 28.71 -20.88
N GLY A 157 23.22 28.39 -20.83
CA GLY A 157 23.89 27.87 -19.63
C GLY A 157 23.84 28.82 -18.43
N VAL A 158 24.08 30.12 -18.64
CA VAL A 158 24.02 31.14 -17.57
C VAL A 158 22.62 31.24 -16.96
N LYS A 159 21.58 31.11 -17.77
CA LYS A 159 20.17 31.20 -17.34
C LYS A 159 19.69 29.94 -16.63
N LEU A 160 20.09 28.78 -17.14
CA LEU A 160 19.84 27.49 -16.51
C LEU A 160 20.61 27.34 -15.19
N ALA A 161 21.84 27.87 -15.11
CA ALA A 161 22.59 27.95 -13.86
C ALA A 161 21.84 28.76 -12.80
N GLY A 162 21.26 29.92 -13.16
CA GLY A 162 20.42 30.71 -12.24
C GLY A 162 19.15 30.00 -11.78
N ALA A 163 18.49 29.25 -12.68
CA ALA A 163 17.33 28.42 -12.35
C ALA A 163 17.68 27.27 -11.38
N ILE A 164 18.75 26.53 -11.67
CA ILE A 164 19.20 25.40 -10.85
C ILE A 164 19.69 25.90 -9.47
N GLU A 165 20.47 26.97 -9.43
CA GLU A 165 20.90 27.62 -8.17
C GLU A 165 19.71 28.08 -7.33
N SER A 166 18.68 28.66 -7.94
CA SER A 166 17.46 29.09 -7.25
C SER A 166 16.69 27.91 -6.64
N ALA A 167 16.65 26.76 -7.35
CA ALA A 167 16.09 25.52 -6.81
C ALA A 167 16.94 24.93 -5.68
N HIS A 168 18.27 24.93 -5.83
CA HIS A 168 19.22 24.47 -4.80
C HIS A 168 19.08 25.29 -3.50
N ARG A 169 18.89 26.61 -3.59
CA ARG A 169 18.58 27.48 -2.44
C ARG A 169 17.24 27.15 -1.77
N ALA A 170 16.24 26.75 -2.55
CA ALA A 170 14.97 26.21 -2.04
C ALA A 170 15.08 24.75 -1.51
N ARG A 171 16.28 24.15 -1.54
CA ARG A 171 16.59 22.74 -1.20
C ARG A 171 15.94 21.70 -2.13
N ILE A 172 15.74 22.05 -3.40
CA ILE A 172 15.19 21.20 -4.45
C ILE A 172 16.30 20.87 -5.46
N LEU A 173 16.59 19.58 -5.67
CA LEU A 173 17.46 19.10 -6.74
C LEU A 173 16.63 18.76 -7.99
N HIS A 174 17.18 19.00 -9.17
CA HIS A 174 16.47 18.74 -10.44
C HIS A 174 16.55 17.26 -10.86
N ARG A 175 17.67 16.56 -10.60
CA ARG A 175 17.92 15.11 -10.79
C ARG A 175 17.91 14.59 -12.25
N ASP A 176 17.34 15.32 -13.20
CA ASP A 176 17.19 14.93 -14.63
C ASP A 176 17.44 16.13 -15.59
N VAL A 177 18.49 16.93 -15.35
CA VAL A 177 18.84 18.09 -16.20
C VAL A 177 19.28 17.61 -17.59
N LYS A 178 18.52 17.93 -18.64
CA LYS A 178 18.80 17.55 -20.04
C LYS A 178 18.08 18.49 -21.03
N PRO A 179 18.49 18.54 -22.31
CA PRO A 179 17.86 19.41 -23.32
C PRO A 179 16.34 19.19 -23.50
N ALA A 180 15.81 18.00 -23.17
CA ALA A 180 14.38 17.71 -23.28
C ALA A 180 13.54 18.44 -22.24
N ASN A 181 14.11 18.70 -21.06
CA ASN A 181 13.45 19.31 -19.90
C ASN A 181 13.66 20.83 -19.84
N VAL A 182 14.28 21.43 -20.87
CA VAL A 182 14.39 22.89 -21.03
C VAL A 182 13.45 23.33 -22.15
N LEU A 183 12.36 24.02 -21.80
CA LEU A 183 11.39 24.57 -22.74
C LEU A 183 11.79 25.98 -23.21
N LEU A 184 11.27 26.40 -24.37
CA LEU A 184 11.43 27.74 -24.91
C LEU A 184 10.13 28.55 -24.79
N SER A 185 10.20 29.64 -24.02
CA SER A 185 9.07 30.51 -23.71
C SER A 185 8.51 31.23 -24.94
N GLY A 186 7.38 31.92 -24.79
CA GLY A 186 6.80 32.79 -25.83
C GLY A 186 7.74 33.88 -26.38
N TYR A 187 8.85 34.17 -25.69
CA TYR A 187 9.88 35.15 -26.08
C TYR A 187 11.23 34.51 -26.46
N GLY A 188 11.29 33.18 -26.56
CA GLY A 188 12.53 32.44 -26.88
C GLY A 188 13.53 32.35 -25.74
N GLU A 189 13.09 32.55 -24.50
CA GLU A 189 13.92 32.40 -23.31
C GLU A 189 13.82 30.97 -22.76
N PRO A 190 14.94 30.34 -22.34
CA PRO A 190 14.95 28.97 -21.83
C PRO A 190 14.34 28.89 -20.43
N GLN A 191 13.48 27.90 -20.19
CA GLN A 191 12.80 27.66 -18.92
C GLN A 191 12.86 26.18 -18.54
N LEU A 192 13.37 25.88 -17.34
CA LEU A 192 13.53 24.52 -16.84
C LEU A 192 12.20 23.97 -16.30
N THR A 193 11.90 22.69 -16.60
CA THR A 193 10.68 21.98 -16.17
C THR A 193 10.98 20.53 -15.81
N ASP A 194 9.99 19.79 -15.31
CA ASP A 194 10.10 18.35 -14.98
C ASP A 194 11.23 18.03 -13.96
N PHE A 195 11.29 18.80 -12.87
CA PHE A 195 12.15 18.55 -11.72
C PHE A 195 11.79 17.23 -11.02
N GLY A 196 12.77 16.39 -10.69
CA GLY A 196 12.71 15.49 -9.53
C GLY A 196 11.89 14.19 -9.64
N ILE A 197 10.78 14.15 -10.39
CA ILE A 197 9.75 13.07 -10.44
C ILE A 197 10.34 11.66 -10.70
N ALA A 198 11.55 11.58 -11.28
CA ALA A 198 12.06 10.38 -11.93
C ALA A 198 13.00 9.46 -11.12
N ARG A 199 13.42 9.81 -9.90
CA ARG A 199 14.30 8.95 -9.08
C ARG A 199 13.91 8.86 -7.62
N ILE A 200 13.38 7.69 -7.25
CA ILE A 200 13.39 7.17 -5.88
C ILE A 200 14.87 6.94 -5.49
N PRO A 201 15.32 7.30 -4.26
CA PRO A 201 16.65 6.95 -3.78
C PRO A 201 16.77 5.43 -3.61
N GLY A 202 17.63 4.82 -4.40
CA GLY A 202 17.83 3.37 -4.47
C GLY A 202 18.61 2.98 -5.73
N GLY A 203 19.85 2.53 -5.55
CA GLY A 203 20.79 2.27 -6.64
C GLY A 203 20.30 1.27 -7.69
N PHE A 204 20.76 1.44 -8.94
CA PHE A 204 20.34 0.73 -10.15
C PHE A 204 20.11 -0.78 -9.97
N ARG A 205 18.84 -1.19 -9.95
CA ARG A 205 18.40 -2.60 -10.06
C ARG A 205 17.39 -2.75 -11.19
N THR A 206 17.85 -3.22 -12.35
CA THR A 206 17.00 -3.45 -13.52
C THR A 206 16.42 -4.86 -13.53
N SER A 207 15.15 -5.00 -13.14
CA SER A 207 14.25 -5.90 -13.88
C SER A 207 13.90 -5.26 -15.22
N SER A 208 13.49 -6.06 -16.21
CA SER A 208 13.05 -5.53 -17.51
C SER A 208 11.69 -4.82 -17.38
N SER A 209 11.41 -3.68 -18.01
CA SER A 209 12.03 -3.17 -19.25
C SER A 209 12.24 -1.65 -19.32
N LEU A 210 12.29 -0.95 -18.17
CA LEU A 210 12.45 0.51 -18.12
C LEU A 210 13.69 0.95 -17.34
N ILE A 211 14.50 1.82 -17.95
CA ILE A 211 15.57 2.57 -17.29
C ILE A 211 15.06 4.00 -17.13
N THR A 212 14.70 4.35 -15.90
CA THR A 212 14.03 5.62 -15.57
C THR A 212 15.07 6.74 -15.43
N GLY A 213 15.34 7.42 -16.54
CA GLY A 213 16.28 8.53 -16.66
C GLY A 213 17.18 8.40 -17.90
N SER A 214 17.56 9.53 -18.50
CA SER A 214 18.41 9.53 -19.71
C SER A 214 19.89 9.31 -19.31
N PRO A 215 20.53 8.16 -19.63
CA PRO A 215 21.82 7.82 -19.04
C PRO A 215 22.93 8.80 -19.36
N ALA A 216 22.98 9.29 -20.60
CA ALA A 216 24.04 10.19 -21.09
C ALA A 216 24.07 11.59 -20.42
N PHE A 217 23.04 11.94 -19.64
CA PHE A 217 22.96 13.17 -18.85
C PHE A 217 23.03 12.91 -17.33
N THR A 218 23.07 11.65 -16.90
CA THR A 218 23.23 11.29 -15.49
C THR A 218 24.71 11.28 -15.12
N ALA A 219 25.05 11.85 -13.96
CA ALA A 219 26.42 11.92 -13.46
C ALA A 219 26.99 10.52 -13.11
N PRO A 220 28.32 10.28 -13.29
CA PRO A 220 28.93 8.96 -13.11
C PRO A 220 28.75 8.35 -11.72
N GLU A 221 28.71 9.16 -10.66
CA GLU A 221 28.42 8.71 -9.28
C GLU A 221 26.98 8.22 -9.12
N VAL A 222 26.02 8.94 -9.69
CA VAL A 222 24.60 8.55 -9.66
C VAL A 222 24.38 7.26 -10.46
N LEU A 223 25.09 7.07 -11.58
CA LEU A 223 25.07 5.80 -12.34
C LEU A 223 25.65 4.61 -11.56
N LYS A 224 26.56 4.84 -10.61
CA LYS A 224 27.08 3.80 -9.69
C LYS A 224 26.11 3.49 -8.54
N GLY A 225 25.07 4.31 -8.36
CA GLY A 225 24.05 4.15 -7.33
C GLY A 225 24.22 5.07 -6.12
N GLU A 226 25.10 6.07 -6.19
CA GLU A 226 25.24 7.12 -5.17
C GLU A 226 24.08 8.13 -5.25
N GLU A 227 23.79 8.85 -4.16
CA GLU A 227 22.67 9.80 -4.14
C GLU A 227 22.97 11.06 -4.99
N PRO A 228 22.00 11.59 -5.77
CA PRO A 228 22.19 12.84 -6.51
C PRO A 228 22.49 14.03 -5.59
N THR A 229 23.47 14.83 -5.97
CA THR A 229 23.88 16.05 -5.24
C THR A 229 23.74 17.31 -6.11
N VAL A 230 23.98 18.48 -5.50
CA VAL A 230 24.18 19.76 -6.22
C VAL A 230 25.18 19.60 -7.38
N ARG A 231 26.32 18.93 -7.14
CA ARG A 231 27.36 18.71 -8.15
C ARG A 231 26.97 17.65 -9.21
N SER A 232 25.91 16.89 -8.98
CA SER A 232 25.31 15.97 -9.96
C SER A 232 24.37 16.71 -10.93
N ASP A 233 23.63 17.72 -10.44
CA ASP A 233 22.87 18.65 -11.30
C ASP A 233 23.81 19.55 -12.13
N VAL A 234 24.95 19.98 -11.55
CA VAL A 234 26.03 20.70 -12.28
C VAL A 234 26.57 19.86 -13.44
N TYR A 235 26.82 18.56 -13.24
CA TYR A 235 27.18 17.63 -14.32
C TYR A 235 26.06 17.54 -15.37
N GLY A 236 24.79 17.44 -14.95
CA GLY A 236 23.65 17.41 -15.88
C GLY A 236 23.54 18.68 -16.74
N LEU A 237 23.83 19.85 -16.18
CA LEU A 237 23.95 21.09 -16.96
C LEU A 237 25.17 21.06 -17.90
N GLY A 238 26.33 20.56 -17.46
CA GLY A 238 27.50 20.35 -18.32
C GLY A 238 27.19 19.45 -19.52
N ALA A 239 26.58 18.28 -19.29
CA ALA A 239 26.16 17.35 -20.33
C ALA A 239 25.08 17.94 -21.25
N THR A 240 24.20 18.79 -20.72
CA THR A 240 23.23 19.58 -21.50
C THR A 240 23.94 20.58 -22.43
N LEU A 241 24.97 21.27 -21.92
CA LEU A 241 25.77 22.22 -22.69
C LEU A 241 26.61 21.55 -23.78
N PHE A 242 27.22 20.40 -23.48
CA PHE A 242 27.86 19.56 -24.50
C PHE A 242 26.87 19.18 -25.62
N ALA A 243 25.65 18.77 -25.27
CA ALA A 243 24.67 18.29 -26.23
C ALA A 243 24.09 19.41 -27.13
N VAL A 244 23.91 20.63 -26.61
CA VAL A 244 23.52 21.77 -27.48
C VAL A 244 24.65 22.20 -28.43
N LEU A 245 25.92 22.08 -28.02
CA LEU A 245 27.09 22.46 -28.83
C LEU A 245 27.41 21.49 -29.97
N THR A 246 27.25 20.19 -29.72
CA THR A 246 27.70 19.12 -30.64
C THR A 246 26.55 18.45 -31.40
N GLY A 247 25.31 18.67 -30.96
CA GLY A 247 24.12 18.03 -31.52
C GLY A 247 23.81 16.63 -30.98
N HIS A 248 24.71 16.04 -30.19
CA HIS A 248 24.57 14.71 -29.60
C HIS A 248 25.07 14.68 -28.16
N ALA A 249 24.67 13.68 -27.36
CA ALA A 249 25.22 13.55 -26.02
C ALA A 249 26.68 13.02 -26.06
N ALA A 250 27.53 13.43 -25.11
CA ALA A 250 28.93 13.00 -25.01
C ALA A 250 29.09 11.47 -24.97
N PHE A 251 28.13 10.78 -24.36
CA PHE A 251 28.10 9.32 -24.23
C PHE A 251 26.77 8.75 -24.74
N GLU A 252 26.43 9.02 -26.00
CA GLU A 252 25.26 8.42 -26.65
C GLU A 252 25.35 6.87 -26.74
N ARG A 253 24.19 6.21 -26.93
CA ARG A 253 24.06 4.75 -27.08
C ARG A 253 24.18 4.35 -28.54
N GLN A 254 25.04 3.38 -28.85
CA GLN A 254 25.26 2.89 -30.20
C GLN A 254 24.13 1.94 -30.66
N ALA A 255 23.91 1.83 -31.96
CA ALA A 255 22.87 0.98 -32.51
C ALA A 255 23.11 -0.52 -32.18
N GLY A 256 22.11 -1.20 -31.64
CA GLY A 256 22.21 -2.60 -31.18
C GLY A 256 22.91 -2.79 -29.82
N GLU A 257 23.44 -1.74 -29.22
CA GLU A 257 24.17 -1.81 -27.95
C GLU A 257 23.27 -2.12 -26.74
N ARG A 258 23.76 -2.93 -25.79
CA ARG A 258 23.14 -3.10 -24.47
C ARG A 258 23.46 -1.90 -23.58
N VAL A 259 22.47 -1.33 -22.87
CA VAL A 259 22.62 -0.06 -22.12
C VAL A 259 23.75 -0.10 -21.07
N VAL A 260 24.08 -1.29 -20.53
CA VAL A 260 25.24 -1.48 -19.63
C VAL A 260 26.57 -1.03 -20.27
N ALA A 261 26.76 -1.17 -21.58
CA ALA A 261 27.98 -0.70 -22.26
C ALA A 261 28.03 0.83 -22.38
N GLN A 262 26.87 1.50 -22.47
CA GLN A 262 26.77 2.96 -22.35
C GLN A 262 27.15 3.42 -20.92
N PHE A 263 26.66 2.73 -19.88
CA PHE A 263 27.05 3.02 -18.49
C PHE A 263 28.55 2.85 -18.28
N LEU A 264 29.15 1.80 -18.87
CA LEU A 264 30.60 1.58 -18.82
C LEU A 264 31.37 2.72 -19.49
N ARG A 265 30.93 3.25 -20.65
CA ARG A 265 31.57 4.44 -21.24
C ARG A 265 31.54 5.64 -20.29
N ILE A 266 30.38 6.01 -19.78
CA ILE A 266 30.19 7.18 -18.89
C ILE A 266 31.04 7.08 -17.61
N THR A 267 31.36 5.86 -17.17
CA THR A 267 32.13 5.61 -15.93
C THR A 267 33.62 5.27 -16.16
N THR A 268 34.09 5.14 -17.41
CA THR A 268 35.48 4.73 -17.71
C THR A 268 36.20 5.49 -18.83
N GLN A 269 35.48 6.29 -19.64
CA GLN A 269 36.07 7.06 -20.73
C GLN A 269 36.08 8.56 -20.40
N PRO A 270 37.10 9.33 -20.85
CA PRO A 270 37.07 10.78 -20.76
C PRO A 270 35.93 11.37 -21.60
N VAL A 271 35.49 12.58 -21.25
CA VAL A 271 34.59 13.38 -22.10
C VAL A 271 35.31 13.68 -23.43
N PRO A 272 34.65 13.62 -24.59
CA PRO A 272 35.27 13.98 -25.87
C PRO A 272 35.70 15.45 -25.88
N ASP A 273 36.87 15.74 -26.47
CA ASP A 273 37.43 17.09 -26.51
C ASP A 273 36.61 18.00 -27.46
N LEU A 274 36.01 19.05 -26.91
CA LEU A 274 35.21 20.01 -27.69
C LEU A 274 36.08 20.89 -28.62
N ARG A 275 37.39 21.00 -28.34
CA ARG A 275 38.36 21.77 -29.14
C ARG A 275 38.59 21.13 -30.53
N GLU A 276 38.27 19.85 -30.70
CA GLU A 276 38.24 19.17 -32.01
C GLU A 276 37.07 19.62 -32.91
N GLN A 277 36.12 20.41 -32.39
CA GLN A 277 34.91 20.88 -33.08
C GLN A 277 34.86 22.41 -33.25
N ASP A 278 36.02 23.07 -33.37
CA ASP A 278 36.19 24.54 -33.48
C ASP A 278 35.56 25.36 -32.32
N ILE A 279 35.30 24.72 -31.16
CA ILE A 279 34.82 25.39 -29.95
C ILE A 279 35.99 26.10 -29.25
N PRO A 280 35.82 27.35 -28.75
CA PRO A 280 36.88 28.04 -28.02
C PRO A 280 37.40 27.25 -26.81
N PRO A 281 38.72 27.20 -26.54
CA PRO A 281 39.27 26.39 -25.46
C PRO A 281 38.69 26.69 -24.07
N ASP A 282 38.42 27.96 -23.77
CA ASP A 282 37.82 28.40 -22.51
C ASP A 282 36.34 28.04 -22.37
N VAL A 283 35.61 27.86 -23.48
CA VAL A 283 34.27 27.25 -23.50
C VAL A 283 34.36 25.74 -23.25
N ALA A 284 35.34 25.06 -23.86
CA ALA A 284 35.58 23.64 -23.67
C ALA A 284 35.97 23.33 -22.20
N ASP A 285 36.97 24.04 -21.67
CA ASP A 285 37.44 23.94 -20.28
C ASP A 285 36.28 24.08 -19.27
N ALA A 286 35.35 25.01 -19.51
CA ALA A 286 34.20 25.25 -18.63
C ALA A 286 33.22 24.06 -18.59
N ILE A 287 33.01 23.39 -19.72
CA ILE A 287 32.07 22.26 -19.84
C ILE A 287 32.74 20.95 -19.39
N GLU A 288 34.02 20.75 -19.73
CA GLU A 288 34.81 19.61 -19.23
C GLU A 288 34.93 19.64 -17.70
N ARG A 289 35.18 20.81 -17.08
CA ARG A 289 35.19 20.95 -15.61
C ARG A 289 33.81 20.69 -15.01
N ALA A 290 32.71 21.11 -15.64
CA ALA A 290 31.37 20.76 -15.19
C ALA A 290 31.08 19.24 -15.29
N MET A 291 31.64 18.56 -16.30
CA MET A 291 31.48 17.13 -16.56
C MET A 291 32.59 16.24 -15.93
N ALA A 292 33.38 16.76 -14.99
CA ALA A 292 34.50 16.01 -14.42
C ALA A 292 34.05 14.66 -13.79
N PRO A 293 34.76 13.54 -14.01
CA PRO A 293 34.35 12.23 -13.51
C PRO A 293 34.26 12.15 -11.98
N ASP A 294 35.16 12.83 -11.27
CA ASP A 294 35.11 13.01 -9.82
C ASP A 294 34.25 14.26 -9.49
N PRO A 295 33.22 14.15 -8.63
CA PRO A 295 32.50 15.32 -8.13
C PRO A 295 33.39 16.36 -7.42
N ALA A 296 34.60 16.02 -6.97
CA ALA A 296 35.54 16.95 -6.33
C ALA A 296 36.10 18.02 -7.27
N ASP A 297 36.27 17.73 -8.57
CA ASP A 297 36.88 18.65 -9.54
C ASP A 297 35.86 19.62 -10.19
N ARG A 298 34.57 19.32 -10.03
CA ARG A 298 33.45 20.12 -10.54
C ARG A 298 33.29 21.44 -9.78
N PRO A 299 32.64 22.46 -10.37
CA PRO A 299 32.20 23.65 -9.63
C PRO A 299 31.31 23.27 -8.44
N ASP A 300 31.44 23.98 -7.33
CA ASP A 300 30.75 23.68 -6.06
C ASP A 300 29.23 23.87 -6.14
N SER A 301 28.77 24.72 -7.05
CA SER A 301 27.39 25.15 -7.19
C SER A 301 27.05 25.47 -8.64
N ALA A 302 25.75 25.51 -8.96
CA ALA A 302 25.29 26.04 -10.23
C ALA A 302 25.66 27.53 -10.38
N TYR A 303 25.69 28.31 -9.29
CA TYR A 303 26.21 29.69 -9.29
C TYR A 303 27.67 29.79 -9.76
N GLU A 304 28.59 28.96 -9.26
CA GLU A 304 30.00 29.00 -9.69
C GLU A 304 30.13 28.69 -11.18
N LEU A 305 29.45 27.64 -11.68
CA LEU A 305 29.43 27.34 -13.12
C LEU A 305 28.84 28.51 -13.92
N GLY A 306 27.72 29.08 -13.49
CA GLY A 306 27.11 30.24 -14.13
C GLY A 306 28.05 31.45 -14.18
N MET A 307 28.82 31.70 -13.11
CA MET A 307 29.81 32.79 -13.07
C MET A 307 31.03 32.50 -13.96
N LEU A 308 31.44 31.23 -14.08
CA LEU A 308 32.47 30.79 -15.02
C LEU A 308 32.02 31.06 -16.47
N LEU A 309 30.81 30.64 -16.85
CA LEU A 309 30.25 30.86 -18.18
C LEU A 309 30.13 32.37 -18.51
N ARG A 310 29.73 33.20 -17.54
CA ARG A 310 29.72 34.67 -17.70
C ARG A 310 31.11 35.27 -17.87
N SER A 311 32.14 34.71 -17.23
CA SER A 311 33.52 35.19 -17.41
C SER A 311 34.06 34.85 -18.80
N VAL A 312 33.66 33.72 -19.37
CA VAL A 312 33.94 33.34 -20.78
C VAL A 312 33.19 34.27 -21.75
N GLN A 313 31.90 34.56 -21.51
CA GLN A 313 31.16 35.56 -22.31
C GLN A 313 31.90 36.91 -22.35
N VAL A 314 32.38 37.42 -21.21
CA VAL A 314 33.15 38.67 -21.14
C VAL A 314 34.50 38.59 -21.88
N GLN A 315 35.22 37.46 -21.78
CA GLN A 315 36.51 37.28 -22.46
C GLN A 315 36.39 37.32 -23.98
N HIS A 316 35.30 36.77 -24.54
CA HIS A 316 34.98 36.89 -25.96
C HIS A 316 34.22 38.18 -26.35
N GLY A 317 34.15 39.16 -25.45
CA GLY A 317 33.54 40.47 -25.73
C GLY A 317 32.01 40.48 -25.86
N GLN A 318 31.34 39.42 -25.39
CA GLN A 318 29.88 39.39 -25.28
C GLN A 318 29.41 40.15 -24.04
N LEU A 319 28.15 40.60 -24.06
CA LEU A 319 27.49 41.05 -22.84
C LEU A 319 27.12 39.82 -22.01
N PRO A 320 27.62 39.66 -20.76
CA PRO A 320 27.31 38.49 -19.95
C PRO A 320 25.81 38.48 -19.60
N ASP A 321 25.11 37.39 -19.91
CA ASP A 321 23.66 37.29 -19.71
C ASP A 321 23.27 37.48 -18.24
N GLU A 322 22.02 37.83 -18.00
CA GLU A 322 21.46 37.95 -16.65
C GLU A 322 21.26 36.56 -16.04
N MET A 323 21.92 36.31 -14.91
CA MET A 323 21.68 35.13 -14.08
C MET A 323 20.64 35.52 -13.02
N ALA A 324 19.37 35.22 -13.27
CA ALA A 324 18.33 35.40 -12.28
C ALA A 324 18.58 34.46 -11.08
N LEU A 325 18.45 35.00 -9.87
CA LEU A 325 18.61 34.28 -8.62
C LEU A 325 17.44 34.64 -7.70
N LEU A 326 16.80 33.64 -7.11
CA LEU A 326 15.79 33.87 -6.08
C LEU A 326 16.47 34.39 -4.79
N ASP A 327 16.15 35.62 -4.40
CA ASP A 327 16.69 36.22 -3.16
C ASP A 327 15.90 35.74 -1.95
N THR A 328 16.27 34.57 -1.44
CA THR A 328 15.67 33.96 -0.24
C THR A 328 15.99 34.72 1.06
N SER A 329 16.96 35.65 1.04
CA SER A 329 17.40 36.41 2.22
C SER A 329 16.25 37.28 2.76
N GLY A 330 15.55 37.99 1.87
CA GLY A 330 14.45 38.89 2.23
C GLY A 330 13.19 38.20 2.79
N LEU A 331 13.12 36.87 2.80
CA LEU A 331 12.03 36.09 3.38
C LEU A 331 12.41 35.38 4.69
N LEU A 332 13.63 35.60 5.18
CA LEU A 332 14.17 34.99 6.42
C LEU A 332 14.54 36.04 7.48
N ASP A 333 14.83 37.28 7.08
CA ASP A 333 15.36 38.33 7.98
C ASP A 333 14.31 39.22 8.69
N GLU A 334 13.00 39.10 8.40
CA GLU A 334 11.95 39.90 9.09
C GLU A 334 11.65 39.46 10.55
N PHE A 335 12.48 38.60 11.15
CA PHE A 335 12.28 38.06 12.51
C PHE A 335 13.48 38.17 13.46
N ASP A 336 14.45 39.07 13.22
CA ASP A 336 15.39 39.51 14.27
C ASP A 336 15.36 41.05 14.47
N GLY A 337 15.44 41.45 15.73
CA GLY A 337 15.00 42.75 16.25
C GLY A 337 16.08 43.57 16.96
N ALA A 338 17.34 43.50 16.52
CA ALA A 338 18.43 44.29 17.11
C ALA A 338 19.35 44.95 16.07
N ARG A 339 19.44 46.29 16.09
CA ARG A 339 20.46 47.08 15.38
C ARG A 339 21.55 47.58 16.33
N PRO A 340 22.77 47.80 15.81
CA PRO A 340 23.25 49.18 15.84
C PRO A 340 23.79 49.74 14.51
N VAL A 341 23.59 51.04 14.37
CA VAL A 341 23.95 52.01 13.32
C VAL A 341 25.42 52.00 12.87
N VAL A 342 25.68 52.12 11.54
CA VAL A 342 26.61 53.12 10.93
C VAL A 342 26.14 53.55 9.51
N GLU A 343 26.01 54.86 9.33
CA GLU A 343 26.08 55.77 8.15
C GLU A 343 25.90 55.31 6.67
N ALA A 344 24.72 55.63 6.14
CA ALA A 344 24.46 56.58 5.03
C ALA A 344 25.28 56.59 3.70
N GLN A 345 24.61 56.18 2.60
CA GLN A 345 24.20 57.00 1.42
C GLN A 345 25.23 57.85 0.60
N PRO A 346 25.06 58.02 -0.74
CA PRO A 346 23.81 58.52 -1.36
C PRO A 346 23.30 57.78 -2.60
N SER A 347 22.13 58.22 -3.08
CA SER A 347 21.35 57.60 -4.15
C SER A 347 21.40 58.38 -5.48
N THR A 348 21.20 57.66 -6.59
CA THR A 348 20.78 58.25 -7.87
C THR A 348 19.64 57.44 -8.48
N ARG A 349 18.49 58.09 -8.71
CA ARG A 349 17.34 57.52 -9.44
C ARG A 349 17.62 57.49 -10.94
N THR A 350 17.17 56.45 -11.64
CA THR A 350 16.86 56.55 -13.09
C THR A 350 15.63 55.71 -13.43
N ARG A 351 15.02 55.97 -14.59
CA ARG A 351 13.71 55.44 -15.03
C ARG A 351 13.81 54.07 -15.72
N PRO A 352 12.72 53.29 -15.79
CA PRO A 352 12.69 52.02 -16.53
C PRO A 352 12.93 52.23 -18.03
N ALA A 353 13.59 51.26 -18.66
CA ALA A 353 13.90 51.22 -20.09
C ALA A 353 13.46 49.89 -20.71
N VAL A 354 13.26 49.86 -22.03
CA VAL A 354 12.65 48.74 -22.76
C VAL A 354 13.68 47.87 -23.50
N THR A 355 13.64 46.56 -23.27
CA THR A 355 14.32 45.52 -24.05
C THR A 355 13.29 44.46 -24.46
N ARG A 356 12.68 44.55 -25.65
CA ARG A 356 13.12 44.00 -26.96
C ARG A 356 13.26 42.46 -26.99
N ARG A 357 12.60 41.87 -27.99
CA ARG A 357 12.40 40.43 -28.22
C ARG A 357 13.63 39.74 -28.82
N SER A 358 13.78 38.45 -28.54
CA SER A 358 14.45 37.44 -29.40
C SER A 358 13.40 36.52 -30.06
N TRP A 359 13.81 35.73 -31.06
CA TRP A 359 12.93 34.83 -31.83
C TRP A 359 13.25 33.33 -31.60
N PRO A 360 12.26 32.41 -31.71
CA PRO A 360 12.42 31.00 -31.31
C PRO A 360 12.15 30.01 -32.46
N LEU A 361 12.40 28.70 -32.20
CA LEU A 361 12.78 27.68 -33.18
C LEU A 361 11.97 26.36 -32.96
N THR A 362 11.71 25.49 -33.97
CA THR A 362 10.58 24.50 -33.95
C THR A 362 10.58 23.29 -34.93
N LEU A 363 10.52 22.01 -34.45
CA LEU A 363 9.86 20.78 -35.01
C LEU A 363 10.22 19.42 -34.33
N ARG A 364 9.45 18.33 -34.57
CA ARG A 364 9.10 17.25 -33.59
C ARG A 364 9.77 15.83 -33.69
N PRO A 365 9.52 14.90 -32.72
CA PRO A 365 10.25 13.61 -32.50
C PRO A 365 9.43 12.29 -32.69
N ALA A 366 9.91 11.14 -32.15
CA ALA A 366 9.23 9.82 -31.99
C ALA A 366 9.62 9.09 -30.66
N VAL A 367 8.91 8.00 -30.25
CA VAL A 367 8.86 7.38 -28.86
C VAL A 367 9.32 5.88 -28.80
N SER A 368 9.47 5.13 -27.66
CA SER A 368 8.48 4.60 -26.65
C SER A 368 9.15 3.90 -25.42
N GLN A 369 8.38 3.44 -24.39
CA GLN A 369 8.81 2.80 -23.09
C GLN A 369 7.70 1.86 -22.46
N HIS A 370 7.95 1.09 -21.35
CA HIS A 370 6.93 0.25 -20.60
C HIS A 370 7.19 -0.09 -19.07
N PRO A 371 6.21 0.03 -18.12
CA PRO A 371 6.28 -0.30 -16.65
C PRO A 371 5.15 -1.22 -16.02
N SER A 372 4.99 -1.28 -14.66
CA SER A 372 4.02 -2.03 -13.78
C SER A 372 4.17 -1.66 -12.26
N GLY A 373 3.37 -1.99 -11.19
CA GLY A 373 2.15 -2.81 -10.86
C GLY A 373 1.90 -2.94 -9.29
N SER A 374 0.79 -3.52 -8.74
CA SER A 374 0.52 -3.73 -7.26
C SER A 374 -0.47 -4.88 -6.86
N THR A 375 -0.57 -5.29 -5.56
CA THR A 375 -1.01 -6.67 -5.16
C THR A 375 -1.74 -6.90 -3.77
N THR A 376 -2.72 -7.83 -3.69
CA THR A 376 -3.64 -8.19 -2.54
C THR A 376 -4.06 -9.70 -2.39
N MET A 377 -4.15 -10.22 -1.15
CA MET A 377 -4.37 -11.63 -0.71
C MET A 377 -5.46 -12.51 -1.40
N PRO A 378 -5.28 -13.86 -1.51
CA PRO A 378 -6.25 -14.80 -2.10
C PRO A 378 -6.83 -15.86 -1.12
N PRO A 379 -8.06 -16.36 -1.31
CA PRO A 379 -8.60 -17.52 -0.59
C PRO A 379 -8.01 -18.85 -1.12
N THR A 380 -7.31 -19.56 -0.24
CA THR A 380 -6.45 -20.69 -0.61
C THR A 380 -7.11 -22.06 -0.49
N ALA A 381 -7.08 -22.86 -1.56
CA ALA A 381 -7.56 -24.25 -1.51
C ALA A 381 -6.61 -25.14 -0.68
N ALA A 382 -7.15 -25.92 0.26
CA ALA A 382 -6.37 -26.67 1.26
C ALA A 382 -5.29 -27.62 0.68
N THR A 383 -5.48 -28.07 -0.56
CA THR A 383 -4.54 -28.91 -1.33
C THR A 383 -3.31 -28.17 -1.88
N LYS A 384 -3.19 -26.84 -1.69
CA LYS A 384 -1.92 -26.09 -1.90
C LYS A 384 -0.86 -26.45 -0.84
N PHE A 385 -1.31 -26.85 0.35
CA PHE A 385 -0.47 -27.07 1.52
C PHE A 385 -0.10 -28.54 1.76
N ARG A 386 -0.03 -29.32 0.68
CA ARG A 386 0.24 -30.77 0.71
C ARG A 386 1.08 -31.15 -0.52
N PRO A 387 1.97 -32.15 -0.40
CA PRO A 387 2.79 -32.63 -1.53
C PRO A 387 1.94 -33.21 -2.65
N PRO A 388 2.45 -33.24 -3.89
CA PRO A 388 1.84 -34.00 -4.97
C PRO A 388 2.07 -35.50 -4.78
N THR A 389 1.08 -36.24 -4.28
CA THR A 389 1.11 -37.70 -4.28
C THR A 389 1.22 -38.22 -5.73
N PRO A 390 2.19 -39.10 -6.05
CA PRO A 390 2.20 -39.85 -7.30
C PRO A 390 1.27 -41.07 -7.19
N ALA A 391 0.45 -41.32 -8.23
CA ALA A 391 -0.50 -42.45 -8.28
C ALA A 391 0.16 -43.86 -8.19
N LEU A 392 1.49 -43.91 -8.25
CA LEU A 392 2.32 -45.10 -8.09
C LEU A 392 3.49 -44.73 -7.16
N ALA A 393 3.63 -45.46 -6.05
CA ALA A 393 4.63 -45.19 -5.00
C ALA A 393 6.02 -44.90 -5.62
N PRO A 394 6.61 -43.72 -5.40
CA PRO A 394 7.68 -43.23 -6.27
C PRO A 394 8.94 -44.07 -6.08
N VAL A 395 9.65 -44.36 -7.18
CA VAL A 395 10.89 -45.17 -7.11
C VAL A 395 11.86 -44.53 -6.10
N PRO A 396 12.26 -45.26 -5.05
CA PRO A 396 13.03 -44.69 -3.95
C PRO A 396 14.40 -44.26 -4.46
N ARG A 397 14.80 -43.02 -4.15
CA ARG A 397 16.10 -42.47 -4.57
C ARG A 397 17.04 -42.32 -3.36
N PRO A 398 17.53 -43.42 -2.76
CA PRO A 398 18.32 -43.36 -1.52
C PRO A 398 19.49 -42.39 -1.64
N ARG A 399 20.24 -42.44 -2.75
CA ARG A 399 21.32 -41.49 -3.10
C ARG A 399 20.98 -40.00 -2.89
N LEU A 400 19.73 -39.59 -3.13
CA LEU A 400 19.30 -38.20 -2.97
C LEU A 400 18.80 -37.90 -1.56
N LEU A 401 18.17 -38.89 -0.90
CA LEU A 401 17.79 -38.79 0.51
C LEU A 401 19.03 -38.76 1.40
N ASP A 402 20.09 -39.53 1.08
CA ASP A 402 21.38 -39.51 1.78
C ASP A 402 22.08 -38.15 1.74
N ILE A 403 21.95 -37.40 0.64
CA ILE A 403 22.44 -36.01 0.54
C ILE A 403 21.67 -35.08 1.50
N LEU A 404 20.35 -35.28 1.64
CA LEU A 404 19.51 -34.50 2.55
C LEU A 404 19.75 -34.89 4.02
N ARG A 405 19.92 -36.19 4.32
CA ARG A 405 20.35 -36.71 5.64
C ARG A 405 21.68 -36.12 6.07
N ALA A 406 22.68 -36.12 5.16
CA ALA A 406 23.99 -35.51 5.40
C ALA A 406 23.95 -33.98 5.58
N GLY A 407 22.83 -33.33 5.23
CA GLY A 407 22.55 -31.93 5.55
C GLY A 407 22.26 -31.68 7.03
N GLY A 408 21.74 -32.66 7.78
CA GLY A 408 21.56 -32.58 9.23
C GLY A 408 20.80 -31.35 9.74
N ARG A 409 21.54 -30.35 10.25
CA ARG A 409 21.00 -29.11 10.84
C ARG A 409 20.95 -27.90 9.89
N ARG A 410 21.42 -28.04 8.64
CA ARG A 410 21.44 -26.97 7.64
C ARG A 410 20.05 -26.36 7.41
N ARG A 411 19.98 -25.03 7.31
CA ARG A 411 18.73 -24.26 7.27
C ARG A 411 18.05 -24.25 5.91
N LEU A 412 18.79 -24.44 4.81
CA LEU A 412 18.23 -24.47 3.46
C LEU A 412 18.70 -25.70 2.68
N ALA A 413 17.76 -26.41 2.06
CA ALA A 413 18.03 -27.40 1.02
C ALA A 413 17.39 -26.98 -0.31
N VAL A 414 18.17 -26.82 -1.38
CA VAL A 414 17.67 -26.41 -2.71
C VAL A 414 17.71 -27.59 -3.69
N ILE A 415 16.55 -27.93 -4.25
CA ILE A 415 16.38 -28.97 -5.27
C ILE A 415 16.05 -28.27 -6.61
N HIS A 416 17.03 -28.14 -7.51
CA HIS A 416 16.90 -27.34 -8.74
C HIS A 416 17.16 -28.16 -10.01
N ALA A 417 16.28 -28.02 -11.00
CA ALA A 417 16.34 -28.66 -12.32
C ALA A 417 15.17 -28.22 -13.22
N PRO A 418 15.24 -28.42 -14.55
CA PRO A 418 14.10 -28.20 -15.46
C PRO A 418 12.82 -28.99 -15.11
N ALA A 419 11.76 -28.77 -15.90
CA ALA A 419 10.53 -29.53 -15.78
C ALA A 419 10.77 -31.06 -16.01
N GLY A 420 9.99 -31.90 -15.36
CA GLY A 420 10.09 -33.37 -15.51
C GLY A 420 11.26 -34.06 -14.79
N PHE A 421 12.18 -33.32 -14.15
CA PHE A 421 13.33 -33.90 -13.42
C PHE A 421 12.99 -34.50 -12.03
N GLY A 422 11.71 -34.68 -11.68
CA GLY A 422 11.30 -35.37 -10.45
C GLY A 422 11.56 -34.62 -9.13
N LYS A 423 11.84 -33.31 -9.16
CA LYS A 423 12.12 -32.47 -7.98
C LYS A 423 11.12 -32.67 -6.83
N SER A 424 9.84 -32.47 -7.13
CA SER A 424 8.73 -32.62 -6.19
C SER A 424 8.62 -34.05 -5.63
N THR A 425 9.00 -35.05 -6.42
CA THR A 425 9.02 -36.45 -6.01
C THR A 425 10.10 -36.72 -4.96
N VAL A 426 11.28 -36.11 -5.09
CA VAL A 426 12.35 -36.18 -4.08
C VAL A 426 11.95 -35.41 -2.82
N ALA A 427 11.39 -34.21 -2.97
CA ALA A 427 10.89 -33.42 -1.84
C ALA A 427 9.75 -34.14 -1.08
N ALA A 428 8.85 -34.84 -1.78
CA ALA A 428 7.79 -35.65 -1.18
C ALA A 428 8.33 -36.91 -0.47
N GLN A 429 9.33 -37.59 -1.03
CA GLN A 429 10.04 -38.69 -0.34
C GLN A 429 10.70 -38.19 0.95
N TRP A 430 11.39 -37.05 0.90
CA TRP A 430 12.04 -36.46 2.07
C TRP A 430 11.05 -36.00 3.15
N ARG A 431 9.92 -35.39 2.74
CA ARG A 431 8.80 -35.09 3.66
C ARG A 431 8.32 -36.35 4.37
N ALA A 432 8.06 -37.44 3.63
CA ALA A 432 7.56 -38.68 4.20
C ALA A 432 8.55 -39.29 5.22
N GLU A 433 9.85 -39.23 4.93
CA GLU A 433 10.90 -39.68 5.86
C GLU A 433 10.93 -38.82 7.13
N LEU A 434 11.00 -37.49 7.00
CA LEU A 434 10.99 -36.57 8.14
C LEU A 434 9.74 -36.74 9.03
N SER A 435 8.55 -36.86 8.43
CA SER A 435 7.32 -37.10 9.17
C SER A 435 7.28 -38.49 9.82
N SER A 436 7.91 -39.51 9.22
CA SER A 436 8.07 -40.82 9.89
C SER A 436 9.04 -40.77 11.08
N GLY A 437 9.99 -39.82 11.07
CA GLY A 437 10.85 -39.49 12.20
C GLY A 437 10.22 -38.54 13.23
N GLY A 438 8.92 -38.21 13.11
CA GLY A 438 8.20 -37.35 14.04
C GLY A 438 8.42 -35.84 13.86
N VAL A 439 9.10 -35.40 12.79
CA VAL A 439 9.32 -33.98 12.52
C VAL A 439 8.09 -33.37 11.83
N PRO A 440 7.51 -32.26 12.34
CA PRO A 440 6.45 -31.54 11.64
C PRO A 440 6.98 -30.94 10.33
N VAL A 441 6.35 -31.32 9.20
CA VAL A 441 6.73 -30.81 7.87
C VAL A 441 5.54 -30.13 7.18
N ALA A 442 5.59 -28.80 7.15
CA ALA A 442 4.72 -27.95 6.37
C ALA A 442 5.06 -28.05 4.87
N TRP A 443 4.07 -27.80 4.01
CA TRP A 443 4.26 -27.72 2.56
C TRP A 443 3.51 -26.50 2.03
N ILE A 444 4.08 -25.81 1.04
CA ILE A 444 3.46 -24.76 0.26
C ILE A 444 3.88 -24.93 -1.20
N GLY A 445 2.92 -25.23 -2.08
CA GLY A 445 3.16 -25.22 -3.53
C GLY A 445 2.89 -23.84 -4.11
N ILE A 446 3.91 -23.20 -4.65
CA ILE A 446 3.83 -21.82 -5.18
C ILE A 446 2.96 -21.80 -6.45
N ASP A 447 1.97 -20.90 -6.50
CA ASP A 447 1.17 -20.57 -7.68
C ASP A 447 1.33 -19.09 -8.07
N GLY A 448 0.68 -18.67 -9.15
CA GLY A 448 0.81 -17.31 -9.69
C GLY A 448 0.16 -16.22 -8.83
N ASP A 449 -0.52 -16.60 -7.73
CA ASP A 449 -0.97 -15.66 -6.72
C ASP A 449 0.15 -15.41 -5.68
N ASP A 450 1.09 -16.33 -5.42
CA ASP A 450 2.15 -16.12 -4.40
C ASP A 450 3.20 -15.06 -4.76
N ASP A 451 3.13 -14.44 -5.93
CA ASP A 451 4.08 -13.43 -6.37
C ASP A 451 3.82 -12.04 -5.73
N ASN A 452 3.67 -12.07 -4.40
CA ASN A 452 3.62 -10.92 -3.52
C ASN A 452 4.03 -11.31 -2.08
N GLU A 453 4.86 -10.47 -1.47
CA GLU A 453 5.40 -10.58 -0.11
C GLU A 453 4.36 -10.99 0.95
N ILE A 454 3.21 -10.34 0.98
CA ILE A 454 2.13 -10.53 1.96
C ILE A 454 1.45 -11.88 1.75
N TRP A 455 1.17 -12.28 0.49
CA TRP A 455 0.40 -13.49 0.20
C TRP A 455 1.27 -14.72 0.41
N PHE A 456 2.55 -14.64 0.02
CA PHE A 456 3.55 -15.67 0.35
C PHE A 456 3.63 -15.88 1.87
N LEU A 457 3.73 -14.80 2.67
CA LEU A 457 3.82 -14.90 4.13
C LEU A 457 2.53 -15.46 4.77
N ALA A 458 1.35 -15.00 4.36
CA ALA A 458 0.09 -15.52 4.88
C ALA A 458 -0.12 -17.00 4.52
N HIS A 459 0.27 -17.42 3.32
CA HIS A 459 0.26 -18.84 2.95
C HIS A 459 1.32 -19.64 3.71
N LEU A 460 2.52 -19.10 3.94
CA LEU A 460 3.53 -19.73 4.77
C LEU A 460 3.02 -19.97 6.20
N ILE A 461 2.34 -18.99 6.79
CA ILE A 461 1.68 -19.08 8.10
C ILE A 461 0.59 -20.15 8.07
N GLN A 462 -0.30 -20.15 7.06
CA GLN A 462 -1.30 -21.22 6.91
C GLN A 462 -0.69 -22.61 6.70
N ALA A 463 0.49 -22.73 6.08
CA ALA A 463 1.21 -23.98 5.91
C ALA A 463 1.75 -24.52 7.25
N ILE A 464 2.31 -23.62 8.06
CA ILE A 464 2.88 -23.89 9.38
C ILE A 464 1.76 -24.22 10.39
N HIS A 465 0.72 -23.41 10.45
CA HIS A 465 -0.43 -23.57 11.37
C HIS A 465 -1.12 -24.94 11.22
N ARG A 466 -1.09 -25.55 10.03
CA ARG A 466 -1.64 -26.89 9.76
C ARG A 466 -0.84 -28.05 10.37
N VAL A 467 0.41 -27.81 10.76
CA VAL A 467 1.26 -28.79 11.47
C VAL A 467 1.58 -28.37 12.91
N ARG A 468 1.45 -27.08 13.24
CA ARG A 468 1.58 -26.47 14.57
C ARG A 468 0.47 -25.42 14.79
N PRO A 469 -0.74 -25.82 15.22
CA PRO A 469 -1.88 -24.91 15.39
C PRO A 469 -1.71 -23.85 16.50
N ASP A 470 -0.69 -24.02 17.33
CA ASP A 470 -0.25 -23.07 18.35
C ASP A 470 0.60 -21.92 17.78
N VAL A 471 1.10 -22.04 16.54
CA VAL A 471 1.93 -21.05 15.85
C VAL A 471 1.09 -20.29 14.81
N GLY A 472 1.33 -18.98 14.70
CA GLY A 472 0.82 -18.11 13.63
C GLY A 472 -0.61 -17.62 13.79
N ALA A 473 -1.30 -17.96 14.88
CA ALA A 473 -2.72 -17.65 15.08
C ALA A 473 -2.99 -16.13 15.05
N GLY A 474 -3.78 -15.66 14.09
CA GLY A 474 -4.11 -14.23 13.93
C GLY A 474 -3.00 -13.37 13.32
N LEU A 475 -1.88 -13.95 12.87
CA LEU A 475 -0.90 -13.23 12.03
C LEU A 475 -1.39 -13.08 10.59
N ASP A 476 -2.27 -13.97 10.14
CA ASP A 476 -2.99 -13.86 8.87
C ASP A 476 -3.94 -12.66 8.85
N GLN A 477 -4.70 -12.44 9.93
CA GLN A 477 -5.51 -11.24 10.12
C GLN A 477 -4.64 -9.96 10.12
N ALA A 478 -3.50 -9.98 10.81
CA ALA A 478 -2.58 -8.85 10.83
C ALA A 478 -2.08 -8.45 9.43
N LEU A 479 -1.85 -9.42 8.53
CA LEU A 479 -1.48 -9.21 7.12
C LEU A 479 -2.66 -8.75 6.24
N GLU A 480 -3.89 -9.24 6.49
CA GLU A 480 -5.09 -8.75 5.80
C GLU A 480 -5.47 -7.31 6.21
N GLU A 481 -5.18 -6.93 7.46
CA GLU A 481 -5.37 -5.57 7.98
C GLU A 481 -4.25 -4.60 7.51
N HIS A 482 -2.99 -5.05 7.39
CA HIS A 482 -1.83 -4.20 7.02
C HIS A 482 -0.92 -4.82 5.95
N ALA A 483 -1.17 -4.44 4.70
CA ALA A 483 -0.37 -4.87 3.55
C ALA A 483 1.11 -4.40 3.60
N GLY A 484 1.43 -3.30 4.29
CA GLY A 484 2.81 -2.81 4.41
C GLY A 484 3.48 -3.26 5.70
N ASP A 485 3.08 -2.63 6.80
CA ASP A 485 3.86 -2.58 8.05
C ASP A 485 3.83 -3.88 8.87
N ALA A 486 2.90 -4.80 8.59
CA ALA A 486 2.86 -6.07 9.30
C ALA A 486 3.99 -7.04 8.91
N VAL A 487 4.61 -6.90 7.73
CA VAL A 487 5.60 -7.87 7.22
C VAL A 487 6.77 -8.12 8.19
N PRO A 488 7.49 -7.10 8.72
CA PRO A 488 8.61 -7.33 9.63
C PRO A 488 8.16 -7.89 10.99
N TYR A 489 7.03 -7.39 11.52
CA TYR A 489 6.43 -7.89 12.76
C TYR A 489 6.07 -9.36 12.64
N VAL A 490 5.34 -9.73 11.58
CA VAL A 490 4.87 -11.10 11.33
C VAL A 490 6.03 -12.08 11.13
N ILE A 491 7.07 -11.70 10.39
CA ILE A 491 8.29 -12.53 10.26
C ILE A 491 8.94 -12.75 11.64
N THR A 492 9.08 -11.69 12.44
CA THR A 492 9.72 -11.77 13.76
C THR A 492 8.90 -12.63 14.73
N THR A 493 7.60 -12.33 14.89
CA THR A 493 6.70 -13.10 15.74
C THR A 493 6.60 -14.57 15.33
N LEU A 494 6.60 -14.88 14.03
CA LEU A 494 6.61 -16.26 13.54
C LEU A 494 7.90 -17.01 13.92
N ILE A 495 9.06 -16.34 13.84
CA ILE A 495 10.35 -16.91 14.27
C ILE A 495 10.39 -17.14 15.78
N ASP A 496 9.88 -16.19 16.57
CA ASP A 496 9.85 -16.26 18.03
C ASP A 496 8.87 -17.32 18.56
N GLU A 497 7.66 -17.41 17.99
CA GLU A 497 6.67 -18.46 18.32
C GLU A 497 7.25 -19.86 18.01
N ILE A 498 7.94 -20.04 16.88
CA ILE A 498 8.62 -21.29 16.53
C ILE A 498 9.83 -21.56 17.45
N HIS A 499 10.57 -20.52 17.86
CA HIS A 499 11.71 -20.71 18.75
C HIS A 499 11.27 -21.13 20.16
N ALA A 500 10.33 -20.39 20.76
CA ALA A 500 9.72 -20.68 22.05
C ALA A 500 9.01 -22.05 22.06
N GLY A 501 8.44 -22.44 20.92
CA GLY A 501 7.79 -23.73 20.69
C GLY A 501 8.72 -24.96 20.70
N GLY A 502 10.04 -24.80 20.87
CA GLY A 502 10.99 -25.87 21.25
C GLY A 502 11.30 -26.98 20.24
N GLU A 503 10.48 -27.15 19.19
CA GLU A 503 10.59 -28.24 18.21
C GLU A 503 11.05 -27.73 16.85
N THR A 504 11.76 -28.58 16.09
CA THR A 504 12.11 -28.25 14.69
C THR A 504 10.93 -28.45 13.75
N ILE A 505 10.57 -27.42 12.99
CA ILE A 505 9.66 -27.47 11.85
C ILE A 505 10.44 -27.34 10.53
N VAL A 506 10.03 -28.11 9.53
CA VAL A 506 10.56 -28.01 8.16
C VAL A 506 9.46 -27.51 7.23
N VAL A 507 9.75 -26.50 6.42
CA VAL A 507 8.85 -25.96 5.41
C VAL A 507 9.35 -26.38 4.01
N VAL A 508 8.53 -27.12 3.27
CA VAL A 508 8.81 -27.40 1.86
C VAL A 508 8.12 -26.37 0.98
N VAL A 509 8.90 -25.63 0.19
CA VAL A 509 8.43 -24.60 -0.75
C VAL A 509 8.61 -25.15 -2.17
N GLU A 510 7.53 -25.53 -2.83
CA GLU A 510 7.56 -26.14 -4.15
C GLU A 510 7.37 -25.09 -5.26
N ASP A 511 8.14 -25.20 -6.35
CA ASP A 511 8.05 -24.36 -7.55
C ASP A 511 8.40 -22.86 -7.38
N TRP A 512 9.37 -22.53 -6.51
CA TRP A 512 9.88 -21.17 -6.22
C TRP A 512 10.19 -20.28 -7.43
N HIS A 513 10.64 -20.84 -8.55
CA HIS A 513 10.85 -20.17 -9.85
C HIS A 513 9.63 -19.42 -10.44
N ARG A 514 8.48 -19.46 -9.79
CA ARG A 514 7.28 -18.67 -10.11
C ARG A 514 7.28 -17.29 -9.45
N ILE A 515 8.11 -17.08 -8.43
CA ILE A 515 8.32 -15.79 -7.77
C ILE A 515 9.26 -14.93 -8.61
N THR A 516 8.85 -13.67 -8.79
CA THR A 516 9.62 -12.58 -9.38
C THR A 516 9.58 -11.30 -8.55
N ASP A 517 8.64 -11.18 -7.61
CA ASP A 517 8.48 -10.05 -6.69
C ASP A 517 9.71 -9.88 -5.77
N PRO A 518 10.38 -8.71 -5.82
CA PRO A 518 11.44 -8.37 -4.87
C PRO A 518 10.98 -8.43 -3.41
N GLY A 519 9.70 -8.16 -3.13
CA GLY A 519 9.12 -8.28 -1.80
C GLY A 519 9.20 -9.72 -1.28
N THR A 520 8.58 -10.67 -1.96
CA THR A 520 8.66 -12.11 -1.62
C THR A 520 10.10 -12.60 -1.47
N HIS A 521 11.03 -12.13 -2.31
CA HIS A 521 12.45 -12.44 -2.15
C HIS A 521 13.04 -11.89 -0.84
N ARG A 522 12.76 -10.64 -0.46
CA ARG A 522 13.19 -10.08 0.84
C ARG A 522 12.61 -10.85 2.03
N ALA A 523 11.33 -11.20 1.99
CA ALA A 523 10.70 -11.97 3.07
C ALA A 523 11.36 -13.35 3.25
N MET A 524 11.66 -14.05 2.15
CA MET A 524 12.43 -15.30 2.18
C MET A 524 13.86 -15.08 2.69
N GLU A 525 14.56 -14.03 2.26
CA GLU A 525 15.90 -13.70 2.80
C GLU A 525 15.86 -13.38 4.29
N ALA A 526 14.86 -12.64 4.79
CA ALA A 526 14.71 -12.33 6.21
C ALA A 526 14.41 -13.57 7.07
N LEU A 527 13.62 -14.53 6.56
CA LEU A 527 13.39 -15.82 7.20
C LEU A 527 14.66 -16.71 7.20
N LEU A 528 15.44 -16.67 6.11
CA LEU A 528 16.70 -17.41 5.96
C LEU A 528 17.90 -16.75 6.65
N ASP A 529 17.80 -15.48 7.05
CA ASP A 529 18.81 -14.80 7.86
C ASP A 529 18.43 -14.89 9.34
N ASN A 530 17.30 -14.30 9.75
CA ASN A 530 16.91 -14.15 11.15
C ASN A 530 16.32 -15.42 11.79
N GLY A 531 15.84 -16.38 10.99
CA GLY A 531 15.17 -17.59 11.49
C GLY A 531 16.02 -18.46 12.42
N CYS A 532 15.41 -19.00 13.48
CA CYS A 532 16.08 -19.84 14.46
C CYS A 532 16.39 -21.26 13.91
N HIS A 533 17.25 -22.03 14.60
CA HIS A 533 17.64 -23.39 14.20
C HIS A 533 16.49 -24.44 14.25
N HIS A 534 15.32 -24.04 14.76
CA HIS A 534 14.07 -24.77 14.69
C HIS A 534 13.34 -24.60 13.36
N LEU A 535 13.61 -23.55 12.57
CA LEU A 535 12.98 -23.32 11.26
C LEU A 535 13.96 -23.68 10.13
N ARG A 536 13.56 -24.61 9.24
CA ARG A 536 14.36 -25.03 8.07
C ARG A 536 13.51 -25.11 6.81
N PHE A 537 14.12 -24.82 5.66
CA PHE A 537 13.45 -24.76 4.36
C PHE A 537 13.98 -25.80 3.37
N VAL A 538 13.08 -26.39 2.60
CA VAL A 538 13.38 -27.26 1.46
C VAL A 538 12.72 -26.66 0.22
N VAL A 539 13.48 -26.03 -0.66
CA VAL A 539 12.96 -25.25 -1.79
C VAL A 539 13.16 -26.00 -3.09
N THR A 540 12.10 -26.19 -3.89
CA THR A 540 12.22 -26.72 -5.26
C THR A 540 12.08 -25.60 -6.30
N SER A 541 12.94 -25.62 -7.32
CA SER A 541 12.99 -24.55 -8.33
C SER A 541 13.41 -25.08 -9.71
N ARG A 542 13.21 -24.29 -10.77
CA ARG A 542 13.84 -24.54 -12.07
C ARG A 542 15.30 -24.09 -12.11
N GLU A 543 15.61 -23.01 -11.41
CA GLU A 543 16.87 -22.26 -11.45
C GLU A 543 17.29 -21.83 -10.03
N GLN A 544 18.51 -21.32 -9.88
CA GLN A 544 19.06 -20.88 -8.57
C GLN A 544 18.75 -19.41 -8.22
N SER A 545 17.98 -18.72 -9.07
CA SER A 545 17.64 -17.30 -8.96
C SER A 545 16.83 -17.00 -7.69
N GLY A 546 17.12 -15.84 -7.07
CA GLY A 546 16.32 -15.31 -5.96
C GLY A 546 16.39 -16.09 -4.64
N LEU A 547 17.53 -16.74 -4.36
CA LEU A 547 17.84 -17.35 -3.06
C LEU A 547 19.30 -17.03 -2.65
N PRO A 548 19.61 -16.82 -1.36
CA PRO A 548 20.94 -16.41 -0.87
C PRO A 548 21.97 -17.56 -0.83
N THR A 549 21.95 -18.46 -1.82
CA THR A 549 22.71 -19.72 -1.85
C THR A 549 24.21 -19.53 -1.64
N SER A 550 24.83 -18.55 -2.28
CA SER A 550 26.27 -18.26 -2.13
C SER A 550 26.65 -17.91 -0.68
N ARG A 551 25.80 -17.14 0.03
CA ARG A 551 26.02 -16.78 1.43
C ARG A 551 25.81 -17.98 2.35
N MET A 552 24.71 -18.71 2.19
CA MET A 552 24.43 -19.91 3.00
C MET A 552 25.47 -21.02 2.77
N ARG A 553 26.09 -21.10 1.59
CA ARG A 553 27.23 -22.01 1.33
C ARG A 553 28.51 -21.62 2.09
N VAL A 554 28.74 -20.33 2.34
CA VAL A 554 29.88 -19.84 3.16
C VAL A 554 29.68 -20.13 4.65
N HIS A 555 28.44 -20.10 5.13
CA HIS A 555 28.10 -20.42 6.53
C HIS A 555 27.84 -21.91 6.81
N ASP A 556 28.08 -22.78 5.82
CA ASP A 556 27.75 -24.22 5.86
C ASP A 556 26.27 -24.54 6.15
N GLU A 557 25.35 -23.66 5.78
CA GLU A 557 23.89 -23.79 6.01
C GLU A 557 23.09 -24.30 4.79
N LEU A 558 23.76 -24.61 3.68
CA LEU A 558 23.15 -25.01 2.40
C LEU A 558 23.36 -26.50 2.05
N VAL A 559 22.28 -27.19 1.66
CA VAL A 559 22.29 -28.44 0.88
C VAL A 559 21.83 -28.14 -0.55
N GLU A 560 22.43 -28.77 -1.56
CA GLU A 560 22.09 -28.50 -2.96
C GLU A 560 21.99 -29.80 -3.77
N ILE A 561 20.90 -29.95 -4.54
CA ILE A 561 20.66 -31.07 -5.46
C ILE A 561 20.27 -30.50 -6.82
N GLY A 562 21.24 -30.49 -7.75
CA GLY A 562 21.06 -29.98 -9.11
C GLY A 562 20.58 -31.01 -10.14
N SER A 563 20.35 -30.55 -11.37
CA SER A 563 19.85 -31.36 -12.51
C SER A 563 20.64 -32.63 -12.77
N ALA A 564 21.98 -32.57 -12.74
CA ALA A 564 22.86 -33.73 -12.93
C ALA A 564 22.65 -34.80 -11.84
N ALA A 565 22.35 -34.41 -10.60
CA ALA A 565 22.01 -35.36 -9.54
C ALA A 565 20.58 -35.92 -9.68
N LEU A 566 19.66 -35.19 -10.31
CA LEU A 566 18.24 -35.56 -10.47
C LEU A 566 17.93 -36.47 -11.67
N ARG A 567 18.89 -36.69 -12.58
CA ARG A 567 18.81 -37.74 -13.61
C ARG A 567 18.58 -39.11 -12.97
N LEU A 568 17.81 -39.96 -13.63
CA LEU A 568 17.78 -41.40 -13.34
C LEU A 568 19.13 -42.00 -13.71
N THR A 569 19.62 -42.93 -12.89
CA THR A 569 20.68 -43.87 -13.29
C THR A 569 20.09 -44.99 -14.17
N VAL A 570 20.93 -45.73 -14.91
CA VAL A 570 20.51 -46.92 -15.69
C VAL A 570 19.77 -47.92 -14.79
N ALA A 571 20.20 -48.10 -13.54
CA ALA A 571 19.52 -48.95 -12.56
C ALA A 571 18.11 -48.44 -12.21
N GLU A 572 17.94 -47.14 -11.95
CA GLU A 572 16.61 -46.55 -11.71
C GLU A 572 15.73 -46.60 -12.96
N THR A 573 16.28 -46.45 -14.18
CA THR A 573 15.54 -46.63 -15.44
C THR A 573 15.09 -48.07 -15.64
N LYS A 574 15.97 -49.06 -15.41
CA LYS A 574 15.64 -50.49 -15.44
C LYS A 574 14.52 -50.82 -14.45
N GLN A 575 14.60 -50.28 -13.24
CA GLN A 575 13.58 -50.46 -12.19
C GLN A 575 12.22 -49.86 -12.58
N ILE A 576 12.20 -48.76 -13.35
CA ILE A 576 10.95 -48.17 -13.85
C ILE A 576 10.36 -48.99 -15.00
N LEU A 577 11.16 -49.35 -16.01
CA LEU A 577 10.64 -49.96 -17.25
C LEU A 577 10.42 -51.47 -17.12
N VAL A 578 11.40 -52.19 -16.58
CA VAL A 578 11.37 -53.66 -16.47
C VAL A 578 10.72 -54.08 -15.15
N ASP A 579 11.37 -53.80 -14.02
CA ASP A 579 10.98 -54.38 -12.72
C ASP A 579 9.57 -53.95 -12.25
N ARG A 580 9.14 -52.74 -12.64
CA ARG A 580 7.86 -52.16 -12.23
C ARG A 580 6.73 -52.29 -13.27
N ASN A 581 7.00 -51.96 -14.53
CA ASN A 581 5.98 -51.96 -15.58
C ASN A 581 5.94 -53.28 -16.38
N GLY A 582 6.93 -54.17 -16.21
CA GLY A 582 6.92 -55.50 -16.81
C GLY A 582 7.23 -55.54 -18.32
N PHE A 583 7.81 -54.48 -18.89
CA PHE A 583 8.17 -54.48 -20.32
C PHE A 583 9.32 -55.46 -20.61
N ALA A 584 9.16 -56.26 -21.66
CA ALA A 584 10.15 -57.23 -22.12
C ALA A 584 11.29 -56.56 -22.91
N LEU A 585 12.03 -55.67 -22.25
CA LEU A 585 13.19 -54.98 -22.81
C LEU A 585 14.50 -55.71 -22.46
N THR A 586 15.42 -55.79 -23.42
CA THR A 586 16.80 -56.23 -23.17
C THR A 586 17.61 -55.13 -22.48
N GLU A 587 18.72 -55.51 -21.83
CA GLU A 587 19.58 -54.52 -21.15
C GLU A 587 20.16 -53.48 -22.12
N ALA A 588 20.51 -53.88 -23.35
CA ALA A 588 20.95 -52.97 -24.41
C ALA A 588 19.86 -51.96 -24.82
N GLN A 589 18.60 -52.38 -24.93
CA GLN A 589 17.47 -51.47 -25.20
C GLN A 589 17.23 -50.52 -24.02
N VAL A 590 17.41 -50.97 -22.77
CA VAL A 590 17.31 -50.10 -21.59
C VAL A 590 18.45 -49.07 -21.54
N GLU A 591 19.66 -49.44 -21.94
CA GLU A 591 20.80 -48.53 -22.07
C GLU A 591 20.57 -47.51 -23.20
N GLN A 592 20.12 -47.94 -24.39
CA GLN A 592 19.77 -47.06 -25.51
C GLN A 592 18.64 -46.08 -25.14
N ILE A 593 17.60 -46.54 -24.45
CA ILE A 593 16.52 -45.68 -23.95
C ILE A 593 17.04 -44.69 -22.90
N HIS A 594 17.97 -45.11 -22.02
CA HIS A 594 18.59 -44.21 -21.04
C HIS A 594 19.48 -43.15 -21.71
N GLU A 595 20.27 -43.52 -22.71
CA GLU A 595 21.15 -42.62 -23.47
C GLU A 595 20.35 -41.62 -24.31
N ALA A 596 19.40 -42.08 -25.13
CA ALA A 596 18.54 -41.23 -25.96
C ALA A 596 17.64 -40.27 -25.14
N THR A 597 17.40 -40.56 -23.86
CA THR A 597 16.67 -39.68 -22.94
C THR A 597 17.55 -38.93 -21.94
N ASP A 598 18.87 -39.16 -21.93
CA ASP A 598 19.83 -38.55 -20.99
C ASP A 598 19.36 -38.70 -19.52
N GLY A 599 18.78 -39.87 -19.20
CA GLY A 599 18.17 -40.18 -17.90
C GLY A 599 17.01 -39.27 -17.45
N TRP A 600 16.36 -38.52 -18.35
CA TRP A 600 15.30 -37.57 -18.01
C TRP A 600 14.02 -38.29 -17.53
N PRO A 601 13.60 -38.11 -16.25
CA PRO A 601 12.54 -38.94 -15.67
C PRO A 601 11.17 -38.84 -16.37
N ALA A 602 10.83 -37.67 -16.94
CA ALA A 602 9.60 -37.50 -17.68
C ALA A 602 9.62 -38.19 -19.05
N ALA A 603 10.76 -38.26 -19.75
CA ALA A 603 10.86 -39.02 -20.99
C ALA A 603 10.72 -40.53 -20.74
N ILE A 604 11.38 -41.06 -19.71
CA ILE A 604 11.22 -42.46 -19.29
C ILE A 604 9.75 -42.78 -18.92
N GLN A 605 9.03 -41.83 -18.32
CA GLN A 605 7.58 -41.98 -18.06
C GLN A 605 6.73 -41.92 -19.33
N LEU A 606 7.04 -41.04 -20.30
CA LEU A 606 6.32 -41.01 -21.59
C LEU A 606 6.55 -42.30 -22.39
N ILE A 607 7.78 -42.79 -22.46
CA ILE A 607 8.13 -44.09 -23.06
C ILE A 607 7.37 -45.23 -22.35
N SER A 608 7.27 -45.17 -21.03
CA SER A 608 6.49 -46.13 -20.22
C SER A 608 4.97 -46.07 -20.47
N LEU A 609 4.44 -45.03 -21.12
CA LEU A 609 3.05 -44.99 -21.60
C LEU A 609 2.96 -45.57 -23.02
N SER A 610 3.88 -45.17 -23.92
CA SER A 610 3.92 -45.66 -25.31
C SER A 610 4.10 -47.17 -25.42
N LEU A 611 4.96 -47.77 -24.60
CA LEU A 611 5.20 -49.22 -24.58
C LEU A 611 3.96 -50.02 -24.14
N ARG A 612 2.97 -49.40 -23.48
CA ARG A 612 1.67 -50.02 -23.17
C ARG A 612 0.71 -50.04 -24.37
N GLY A 613 1.01 -49.27 -25.41
CA GLY A 613 0.25 -49.21 -26.66
C GLY A 613 0.59 -50.30 -27.68
N ASN A 614 1.39 -51.31 -27.30
CA ASN A 614 1.96 -52.32 -28.21
C ASN A 614 2.80 -51.74 -29.37
N VAL A 615 3.49 -50.62 -29.13
CA VAL A 615 4.50 -50.08 -30.05
C VAL A 615 5.76 -50.95 -29.98
N ASP A 616 6.36 -51.25 -31.13
CA ASP A 616 7.63 -51.96 -31.25
C ASP A 616 8.77 -51.17 -30.57
N PRO A 617 9.48 -51.72 -29.57
CA PRO A 617 10.55 -51.03 -28.87
C PRO A 617 11.67 -50.53 -29.78
N ASP A 618 12.03 -51.28 -30.82
CA ASP A 618 13.15 -50.91 -31.69
C ASP A 618 12.78 -49.75 -32.62
N GLN A 619 11.52 -49.67 -33.05
CA GLN A 619 11.00 -48.50 -33.78
C GLN A 619 10.92 -47.27 -32.87
N LEU A 620 10.51 -47.45 -31.61
CA LEU A 620 10.46 -46.36 -30.63
C LEU A 620 11.86 -45.78 -30.34
N ILE A 621 12.87 -46.65 -30.19
CA ILE A 621 14.28 -46.24 -30.00
C ILE A 621 14.80 -45.49 -31.24
N ALA A 622 14.46 -45.94 -32.46
CA ALA A 622 14.82 -45.22 -33.68
C ALA A 622 14.25 -43.79 -33.71
N THR A 623 12.95 -43.61 -33.51
CA THR A 623 12.29 -42.28 -33.50
C THR A 623 12.83 -41.36 -32.41
N LEU A 624 13.20 -41.90 -31.24
CA LEU A 624 13.84 -41.12 -30.16
C LEU A 624 15.26 -40.64 -30.50
N SER A 625 15.94 -41.32 -31.42
CA SER A 625 17.34 -41.04 -31.79
C SER A 625 17.49 -39.93 -32.85
N GLU A 626 16.41 -39.51 -33.52
CA GLU A 626 16.48 -38.57 -34.66
C GLU A 626 16.54 -37.08 -34.27
N GLY A 627 16.26 -36.69 -33.02
CA GLY A 627 16.65 -35.37 -32.53
C GLY A 627 15.87 -34.75 -31.35
N SER A 628 16.48 -33.73 -30.74
CA SER A 628 16.05 -33.05 -29.52
C SER A 628 14.80 -32.14 -29.62
N HIS A 629 13.97 -32.32 -30.65
CA HIS A 629 12.61 -31.78 -30.71
C HIS A 629 11.53 -32.86 -30.60
N GLY A 630 11.86 -34.12 -30.91
CA GLY A 630 10.90 -35.21 -31.09
C GLY A 630 9.90 -35.37 -29.95
N ILE A 631 10.30 -35.23 -28.69
CA ILE A 631 9.41 -35.45 -27.54
C ILE A 631 8.21 -34.47 -27.49
N ARG A 632 8.30 -33.28 -28.12
CA ARG A 632 7.14 -32.35 -28.22
C ARG A 632 6.18 -32.70 -29.37
N GLU A 633 6.72 -33.04 -30.53
CA GLU A 633 5.92 -33.47 -31.69
C GLU A 633 5.29 -34.85 -31.43
N TYR A 634 6.04 -35.77 -30.82
CA TYR A 634 5.56 -37.08 -30.37
C TYR A 634 4.33 -36.98 -29.44
N LEU A 635 4.33 -36.02 -28.51
CA LEU A 635 3.17 -35.75 -27.63
C LEU A 635 1.95 -35.20 -28.39
N ALA A 636 2.16 -34.49 -29.49
CA ALA A 636 1.10 -33.94 -30.32
C ALA A 636 0.51 -35.00 -31.26
N GLU A 637 1.36 -35.80 -31.91
CA GLU A 637 0.98 -36.73 -32.98
C GLU A 637 0.58 -38.12 -32.48
N ASN A 638 1.26 -38.67 -31.46
CA ASN A 638 1.07 -40.08 -31.07
C ASN A 638 0.13 -40.27 -29.87
N VAL A 639 0.06 -39.29 -28.95
CA VAL A 639 -0.71 -39.43 -27.70
C VAL A 639 -2.13 -38.88 -27.81
N LEU A 640 -2.31 -37.72 -28.47
CA LEU A 640 -3.63 -37.06 -28.56
C LEU A 640 -4.51 -37.64 -29.65
N ASP A 641 -3.94 -38.01 -30.80
CA ASP A 641 -4.70 -38.53 -31.94
C ASP A 641 -5.03 -40.04 -31.82
N ALA A 642 -4.47 -40.70 -30.81
CA ALA A 642 -4.85 -42.04 -30.36
C ALA A 642 -6.04 -42.06 -29.37
N LEU A 643 -6.56 -40.91 -28.95
CA LEU A 643 -7.69 -40.83 -28.02
C LEU A 643 -9.05 -40.88 -28.72
N GLU A 644 -10.00 -41.58 -28.09
CA GLU A 644 -11.41 -41.53 -28.48
C GLU A 644 -11.93 -40.08 -28.45
N PRO A 645 -12.65 -39.59 -29.48
CA PRO A 645 -13.05 -38.19 -29.57
C PRO A 645 -13.81 -37.66 -28.34
N ARG A 646 -14.67 -38.47 -27.71
CA ARG A 646 -15.37 -38.10 -26.46
C ARG A 646 -14.39 -37.82 -25.32
N MET A 647 -13.35 -38.63 -25.17
CA MET A 647 -12.32 -38.45 -24.14
C MET A 647 -11.45 -37.23 -24.43
N LEU A 648 -11.10 -36.98 -25.69
CA LEU A 648 -10.32 -35.80 -26.09
C LEU A 648 -11.09 -34.49 -25.85
N ASP A 649 -12.38 -34.42 -26.21
CA ASP A 649 -13.23 -33.25 -25.96
C ASP A 649 -13.51 -33.06 -24.46
N PHE A 650 -13.65 -34.15 -23.70
CA PHE A 650 -13.79 -34.13 -22.24
C PHE A 650 -12.54 -33.54 -21.56
N LEU A 651 -11.36 -34.10 -21.84
CA LEU A 651 -10.08 -33.63 -21.30
C LEU A 651 -9.81 -32.18 -21.68
N SER A 652 -10.11 -31.80 -22.94
CA SER A 652 -10.04 -30.40 -23.39
C SER A 652 -10.98 -29.48 -22.60
N SER A 653 -12.18 -29.94 -22.26
CA SER A 653 -13.18 -29.15 -21.53
C SER A 653 -12.81 -28.91 -20.07
N ILE A 654 -12.26 -29.91 -19.37
CA ILE A 654 -11.78 -29.74 -17.98
C ILE A 654 -10.47 -28.94 -17.88
N SER A 655 -9.69 -28.89 -18.96
CA SER A 655 -8.34 -28.29 -18.98
C SER A 655 -8.27 -26.82 -18.55
N VAL A 656 -9.38 -26.07 -18.60
CA VAL A 656 -9.43 -24.64 -18.20
C VAL A 656 -9.25 -24.41 -16.70
N THR A 657 -9.40 -25.44 -15.88
CA THR A 657 -9.18 -25.39 -14.42
C THR A 657 -7.87 -26.10 -14.05
N GLU A 658 -7.22 -25.70 -12.95
CA GLU A 658 -6.04 -26.41 -12.44
C GLU A 658 -6.43 -27.72 -11.73
N ARG A 659 -7.60 -27.71 -11.07
CA ARG A 659 -8.19 -28.82 -10.32
C ARG A 659 -9.67 -28.88 -10.66
N VAL A 660 -10.19 -30.09 -10.84
CA VAL A 660 -11.57 -30.36 -11.24
C VAL A 660 -12.19 -31.39 -10.30
N SER A 661 -13.41 -31.15 -9.81
CA SER A 661 -14.21 -32.15 -9.10
C SER A 661 -15.14 -32.91 -10.06
N ALA A 662 -15.78 -33.99 -9.61
CA ALA A 662 -16.82 -34.66 -10.41
C ALA A 662 -17.94 -33.70 -10.86
N SER A 663 -18.43 -32.84 -9.96
CA SER A 663 -19.48 -31.86 -10.25
C SER A 663 -19.00 -30.71 -11.15
N LEU A 664 -17.76 -30.23 -10.98
CA LEU A 664 -17.16 -29.21 -11.85
C LEU A 664 -16.83 -29.78 -13.23
N ALA A 665 -16.44 -31.05 -13.33
CA ALA A 665 -16.21 -31.72 -14.60
C ALA A 665 -17.50 -31.84 -15.41
N ALA A 666 -18.61 -32.27 -14.79
CA ALA A 666 -19.93 -32.30 -15.42
C ALA A 666 -20.37 -30.90 -15.89
N ALA A 667 -20.23 -29.88 -15.03
CA ALA A 667 -20.57 -28.49 -15.36
C ALA A 667 -19.71 -27.92 -16.51
N LEU A 668 -18.46 -28.38 -16.66
CA LEU A 668 -17.58 -27.99 -17.76
C LEU A 668 -17.90 -28.72 -19.07
N SER A 669 -18.03 -30.05 -19.04
CA SER A 669 -18.18 -30.88 -20.25
C SER A 669 -19.61 -31.00 -20.79
N ASP A 670 -20.63 -30.66 -20.00
CA ASP A 670 -22.05 -31.01 -20.22
C ASP A 670 -22.32 -32.53 -20.27
N ASP A 671 -21.37 -33.36 -19.83
CA ASP A 671 -21.48 -34.82 -19.83
C ASP A 671 -21.93 -35.33 -18.45
N SER A 672 -23.09 -35.98 -18.39
CA SER A 672 -23.61 -36.58 -17.15
C SER A 672 -22.82 -37.78 -16.65
N GLU A 673 -21.96 -38.37 -17.49
CA GLU A 673 -21.03 -39.44 -17.12
C GLU A 673 -19.62 -38.89 -16.80
N ALA A 674 -19.47 -37.58 -16.55
CA ALA A 674 -18.17 -36.95 -16.29
C ALA A 674 -17.35 -37.63 -15.18
N GLU A 675 -17.96 -38.13 -14.10
CA GLU A 675 -17.24 -38.87 -13.05
C GLU A 675 -16.62 -40.18 -13.59
N LEU A 676 -17.35 -40.89 -14.45
CA LEU A 676 -16.87 -42.10 -15.11
C LEU A 676 -15.75 -41.77 -16.12
N LEU A 677 -15.81 -40.62 -16.79
CA LEU A 677 -14.74 -40.12 -17.66
C LEU A 677 -13.49 -39.67 -16.88
N LEU A 678 -13.63 -39.04 -15.69
CA LEU A 678 -12.51 -38.76 -14.79
C LEU A 678 -11.82 -40.06 -14.35
N ALA A 679 -12.60 -41.06 -13.92
CA ALA A 679 -12.08 -42.36 -13.49
C ALA A 679 -11.41 -43.12 -14.65
N GLN A 680 -11.97 -43.08 -15.86
CA GLN A 680 -11.33 -43.66 -17.06
C GLN A 680 -10.04 -42.93 -17.45
N ALA A 681 -10.00 -41.60 -17.37
CA ALA A 681 -8.81 -40.80 -17.66
C ALA A 681 -7.68 -41.07 -16.65
N GLU A 682 -8.02 -41.25 -15.37
CA GLU A 682 -7.08 -41.70 -14.34
C GLU A 682 -6.60 -43.14 -14.59
N GLN A 683 -7.51 -44.08 -14.85
CA GLN A 683 -7.17 -45.50 -15.09
C GLN A 683 -6.31 -45.70 -16.34
N ARG A 684 -6.51 -44.86 -17.38
CA ARG A 684 -5.69 -44.83 -18.60
C ARG A 684 -4.43 -43.94 -18.47
N GLU A 685 -4.13 -43.42 -17.27
CA GLU A 685 -3.00 -42.53 -16.95
C GLU A 685 -2.87 -41.28 -17.86
N LEU A 686 -3.99 -40.70 -18.31
CA LEU A 686 -4.06 -39.57 -19.26
C LEU A 686 -3.73 -38.22 -18.62
N PHE A 687 -2.61 -38.16 -17.89
CA PHE A 687 -2.07 -36.99 -17.19
C PHE A 687 -3.02 -36.33 -16.17
N LEU A 688 -4.09 -37.03 -15.80
CA LEU A 688 -5.06 -36.67 -14.76
C LEU A 688 -4.87 -37.60 -13.55
N ARG A 689 -4.96 -37.07 -12.33
CA ARG A 689 -4.85 -37.84 -11.07
C ARG A 689 -5.80 -37.32 -10.01
N ARG A 690 -6.44 -38.23 -9.27
CA ARG A 690 -7.27 -37.95 -8.10
C ARG A 690 -6.43 -37.50 -6.91
N ILE A 691 -7.02 -36.70 -6.03
CA ILE A 691 -6.33 -36.18 -4.85
C ILE A 691 -6.61 -37.11 -3.66
N GLU A 692 -5.54 -37.77 -3.17
CA GLU A 692 -5.56 -38.87 -2.18
C GLU A 692 -6.22 -38.54 -0.83
N HIS A 693 -6.36 -37.27 -0.48
CA HIS A 693 -7.01 -36.80 0.75
C HIS A 693 -8.20 -35.86 0.49
N ASP A 694 -8.66 -35.81 -0.75
CA ASP A 694 -9.80 -35.02 -1.19
C ASP A 694 -10.42 -35.73 -2.42
N PRO A 695 -11.06 -36.90 -2.22
CA PRO A 695 -11.35 -37.86 -3.29
C PRO A 695 -12.44 -37.40 -4.26
N GLU A 696 -13.03 -36.23 -4.06
CA GLU A 696 -13.93 -35.61 -5.03
C GLU A 696 -13.16 -34.88 -6.16
N TRP A 697 -11.88 -34.57 -5.94
CA TRP A 697 -11.06 -33.72 -6.81
C TRP A 697 -9.93 -34.46 -7.54
N TYR A 698 -9.59 -33.92 -8.72
CA TYR A 698 -8.54 -34.38 -9.62
C TYR A 698 -7.68 -33.18 -10.08
N ARG A 699 -6.40 -33.41 -10.39
CA ARG A 699 -5.46 -32.41 -10.94
C ARG A 699 -4.87 -32.92 -12.27
N MET A 700 -4.81 -32.04 -13.26
CA MET A 700 -4.17 -32.32 -14.56
C MET A 700 -2.72 -31.83 -14.58
N GLN A 701 -1.82 -32.51 -15.31
CA GLN A 701 -0.45 -32.01 -15.50
C GLN A 701 -0.44 -30.67 -16.26
N PRO A 702 0.24 -29.61 -15.76
CA PRO A 702 0.17 -28.27 -16.36
C PRO A 702 0.54 -28.21 -17.85
N LEU A 703 1.61 -28.92 -18.28
CA LEU A 703 2.05 -28.95 -19.67
C LEU A 703 1.01 -29.60 -20.61
N PHE A 704 0.25 -30.57 -20.11
CA PHE A 704 -0.81 -31.23 -20.87
C PHE A 704 -2.05 -30.33 -20.96
N ALA A 705 -2.43 -29.70 -19.85
CA ALA A 705 -3.51 -28.70 -19.83
C ALA A 705 -3.23 -27.51 -20.76
N GLU A 706 -1.99 -27.01 -20.77
CA GLU A 706 -1.54 -25.93 -21.66
C GLU A 706 -1.66 -26.34 -23.14
N HIS A 707 -1.19 -27.54 -23.51
CA HIS A 707 -1.33 -28.06 -24.87
C HIS A 707 -2.81 -28.23 -25.28
N LEU A 708 -3.65 -28.77 -24.38
CA LEU A 708 -5.09 -28.95 -24.63
C LEU A 708 -5.81 -27.61 -24.85
N ARG A 709 -5.56 -26.59 -24.01
CA ARG A 709 -6.07 -25.22 -24.21
C ARG A 709 -5.62 -24.65 -25.57
N ALA A 710 -4.33 -24.80 -25.90
CA ALA A 710 -3.78 -24.32 -27.16
C ALA A 710 -4.33 -25.09 -28.38
N ARG A 711 -4.71 -26.36 -28.26
CA ARG A 711 -5.41 -27.12 -29.31
C ARG A 711 -6.87 -26.68 -29.42
N LEU A 712 -7.56 -26.50 -28.29
CA LEU A 712 -8.96 -26.07 -28.21
C LEU A 712 -9.22 -24.72 -28.88
N GLU A 713 -8.38 -23.71 -28.61
CA GLU A 713 -8.56 -22.37 -29.22
C GLU A 713 -8.24 -22.37 -30.73
N ARG A 714 -7.43 -23.32 -31.22
CA ARG A 714 -7.18 -23.54 -32.65
C ARG A 714 -8.32 -24.29 -33.36
N THR A 715 -8.96 -25.25 -32.71
CA THR A 715 -9.99 -26.10 -33.33
C THR A 715 -11.42 -25.60 -33.14
N GLN A 716 -11.72 -24.97 -32.00
CA GLN A 716 -13.05 -24.48 -31.63
C GLN A 716 -12.94 -23.08 -30.96
N PRO A 717 -12.57 -22.02 -31.73
CA PRO A 717 -12.32 -20.68 -31.19
C PRO A 717 -13.46 -20.16 -30.29
N GLY A 718 -13.11 -19.60 -29.14
CA GLY A 718 -14.09 -19.11 -28.16
C GLY A 718 -14.78 -20.17 -27.29
N LYS A 719 -14.62 -21.49 -27.55
CA LYS A 719 -15.09 -22.54 -26.61
C LYS A 719 -14.42 -22.40 -25.24
N LEU A 720 -13.15 -22.00 -25.23
CA LEU A 720 -12.39 -21.66 -24.02
C LEU A 720 -13.12 -20.64 -23.14
N LYS A 721 -13.66 -19.56 -23.73
CA LYS A 721 -14.44 -18.53 -23.02
C LYS A 721 -15.75 -19.08 -22.43
N SER A 722 -16.40 -20.01 -23.14
CA SER A 722 -17.62 -20.68 -22.63
C SER A 722 -17.31 -21.54 -21.39
N LEU A 723 -16.21 -22.30 -21.43
CA LEU A 723 -15.73 -23.11 -20.31
C LEU A 723 -15.31 -22.26 -19.10
N HIS A 724 -14.61 -21.13 -19.33
CA HIS A 724 -14.31 -20.19 -18.24
C HIS A 724 -15.60 -19.61 -17.60
N ARG A 725 -16.62 -19.26 -18.39
CA ARG A 725 -17.93 -18.82 -17.86
C ARG A 725 -18.63 -19.91 -17.03
N LYS A 726 -18.54 -21.19 -17.44
CA LYS A 726 -19.07 -22.33 -16.68
C LYS A 726 -18.35 -22.52 -15.34
N ALA A 727 -17.01 -22.55 -15.35
CA ALA A 727 -16.21 -22.61 -14.13
C ALA A 727 -16.52 -21.44 -13.17
N SER A 728 -16.70 -20.24 -13.72
CA SER A 728 -17.07 -19.06 -12.94
C SER A 728 -18.39 -19.27 -12.17
N ARG A 729 -19.45 -19.78 -12.82
CA ARG A 729 -20.74 -20.07 -12.16
C ARG A 729 -20.59 -21.10 -11.04
N TRP A 730 -19.94 -22.21 -11.34
CA TRP A 730 -19.72 -23.28 -10.37
C TRP A 730 -18.93 -22.77 -9.15
N TYR A 731 -17.88 -21.97 -9.34
CA TYR A 731 -17.14 -21.36 -8.22
C TYR A 731 -17.98 -20.34 -7.42
N ALA A 732 -18.96 -19.66 -8.03
CA ALA A 732 -19.88 -18.79 -7.29
C ALA A 732 -20.83 -19.58 -6.39
N GLU A 733 -21.42 -20.65 -6.93
CA GLU A 733 -22.31 -21.58 -6.21
C GLU A 733 -21.63 -22.22 -4.99
N HIS A 734 -20.30 -22.40 -5.05
CA HIS A 734 -19.47 -22.94 -3.96
C HIS A 734 -18.75 -21.84 -3.14
N GLN A 735 -19.23 -20.59 -3.17
CA GLN A 735 -18.75 -19.45 -2.37
C GLN A 735 -17.27 -19.02 -2.62
N LEU A 736 -16.64 -19.46 -3.72
CA LEU A 736 -15.25 -19.18 -4.06
C LEU A 736 -15.11 -17.92 -4.94
N LEU A 737 -15.53 -16.77 -4.40
CA LEU A 737 -15.71 -15.50 -5.11
C LEU A 737 -14.51 -15.08 -5.99
N ARG A 738 -13.28 -15.00 -5.46
CA ARG A 738 -12.09 -14.58 -6.25
C ARG A 738 -11.90 -15.46 -7.49
N LYS A 739 -12.00 -16.79 -7.35
CA LYS A 739 -11.88 -17.75 -8.47
C LYS A 739 -13.02 -17.60 -9.46
N SER A 740 -14.23 -17.33 -8.98
CA SER A 740 -15.38 -17.05 -9.83
C SER A 740 -15.13 -15.80 -10.69
N VAL A 741 -14.61 -14.72 -10.10
CA VAL A 741 -14.25 -13.47 -10.79
C VAL A 741 -13.08 -13.67 -11.77
N ASP A 742 -12.02 -14.35 -11.37
CA ASP A 742 -10.87 -14.63 -12.23
C ASP A 742 -11.28 -15.45 -13.47
N HIS A 743 -12.17 -16.43 -13.30
CA HIS A 743 -12.75 -17.16 -14.42
C HIS A 743 -13.74 -16.31 -15.25
N ALA A 744 -14.48 -15.36 -14.67
CA ALA A 744 -15.31 -14.44 -15.43
C ALA A 744 -14.47 -13.47 -16.31
N LEU A 745 -13.37 -12.95 -15.75
CA LEU A 745 -12.41 -12.12 -16.48
C LEU A 745 -11.70 -12.90 -17.60
N ALA A 746 -11.29 -14.15 -17.35
CA ALA A 746 -10.74 -15.04 -18.38
C ALA A 746 -11.77 -15.41 -19.48
N ALA A 747 -13.07 -15.46 -19.16
CA ALA A 747 -14.14 -15.57 -20.14
C ALA A 747 -14.37 -14.27 -20.95
N THR A 748 -13.70 -13.17 -20.61
CA THR A 748 -13.98 -11.79 -21.03
C THR A 748 -15.42 -11.34 -20.71
N ASP A 749 -16.03 -11.92 -19.68
CA ASP A 749 -17.39 -11.60 -19.22
C ASP A 749 -17.35 -10.65 -18.02
N LEU A 750 -17.04 -9.38 -18.31
CA LEU A 750 -16.91 -8.35 -17.29
C LEU A 750 -18.24 -8.09 -16.56
N LYS A 751 -19.40 -8.27 -17.23
CA LYS A 751 -20.69 -8.12 -16.55
C LYS A 751 -20.81 -9.14 -15.42
N MET A 752 -20.54 -10.41 -15.72
CA MET A 752 -20.58 -11.48 -14.70
C MET A 752 -19.57 -11.21 -13.58
N ALA A 753 -18.34 -10.76 -13.91
CA ALA A 753 -17.33 -10.41 -12.90
C ALA A 753 -17.83 -9.33 -11.92
N LEU A 754 -18.53 -8.31 -12.41
CA LEU A 754 -19.11 -7.25 -11.56
C LEU A 754 -20.31 -7.76 -10.74
N ASP A 755 -21.23 -8.53 -11.37
CA ASP A 755 -22.41 -9.10 -10.71
C ASP A 755 -22.00 -9.97 -9.50
N LEU A 756 -20.89 -10.70 -9.61
CA LEU A 756 -20.33 -11.55 -8.56
C LEU A 756 -19.80 -10.75 -7.35
N VAL A 757 -19.00 -9.71 -7.59
CA VAL A 757 -18.42 -8.90 -6.48
C VAL A 757 -19.48 -8.02 -5.83
N GLU A 758 -20.48 -7.55 -6.59
CA GLU A 758 -21.63 -6.84 -6.02
C GLU A 758 -22.48 -7.76 -5.13
N GLY A 759 -22.64 -9.04 -5.49
CA GLY A 759 -23.35 -10.02 -4.68
C GLY A 759 -22.60 -10.46 -3.42
N GLY A 760 -21.33 -10.86 -3.54
CA GLY A 760 -20.55 -11.41 -2.42
C GLY A 760 -19.68 -10.40 -1.65
N GLY A 761 -19.67 -9.12 -2.05
CA GLY A 761 -18.79 -8.11 -1.47
C GLY A 761 -19.09 -7.75 -0.01
N MET A 762 -20.36 -7.78 0.40
CA MET A 762 -20.73 -7.52 1.80
C MET A 762 -20.40 -8.69 2.72
N ASP A 763 -20.49 -9.95 2.26
CA ASP A 763 -20.08 -11.10 3.06
C ASP A 763 -18.57 -11.11 3.34
N LEU A 764 -17.74 -10.58 2.42
CA LEU A 764 -16.31 -10.34 2.68
C LEU A 764 -16.09 -9.26 3.75
N ILE A 765 -16.93 -8.21 3.80
CA ILE A 765 -16.81 -7.15 4.81
C ILE A 765 -17.25 -7.65 6.19
N ASP A 766 -18.38 -8.36 6.26
CA ASP A 766 -18.88 -8.93 7.51
C ASP A 766 -17.93 -10.04 8.04
N ALA A 767 -17.16 -10.69 7.15
CA ALA A 767 -16.06 -11.60 7.50
C ALA A 767 -14.69 -10.91 7.72
N SER A 768 -14.64 -9.57 7.77
CA SER A 768 -13.43 -8.74 7.95
C SER A 768 -12.34 -8.85 6.86
N ARG A 769 -12.62 -9.49 5.72
CA ARG A 769 -11.66 -9.73 4.62
C ARG A 769 -11.54 -8.56 3.65
N LEU A 770 -11.29 -7.37 4.18
CA LEU A 770 -11.38 -6.10 3.48
C LEU A 770 -10.35 -5.98 2.33
N ALA A 771 -9.12 -6.43 2.55
CA ALA A 771 -8.09 -6.49 1.51
C ALA A 771 -8.44 -7.46 0.37
N THR A 772 -9.09 -8.59 0.67
CA THR A 772 -9.57 -9.54 -0.35
C THR A 772 -10.66 -8.91 -1.23
N LEU A 773 -11.56 -8.10 -0.66
CA LEU A 773 -12.55 -7.35 -1.43
C LEU A 773 -11.90 -6.31 -2.35
N LEU A 774 -11.10 -5.39 -1.79
CA LEU A 774 -10.44 -4.33 -2.57
C LEU A 774 -9.54 -4.92 -3.66
N GLY A 775 -8.88 -6.05 -3.36
CA GLY A 775 -8.09 -6.82 -4.30
C GLY A 775 -8.85 -7.50 -5.42
N THR A 776 -10.08 -7.96 -5.15
CA THR A 776 -10.96 -8.51 -6.19
C THR A 776 -11.54 -7.38 -7.06
N VAL A 777 -11.78 -6.20 -6.47
CA VAL A 777 -12.22 -4.99 -7.17
C VAL A 777 -11.12 -4.37 -8.05
N SER A 778 -9.85 -4.39 -7.64
CA SER A 778 -8.75 -3.81 -8.43
C SER A 778 -8.52 -4.52 -9.77
N LYS A 779 -8.93 -5.79 -9.90
CA LYS A 779 -8.96 -6.53 -11.17
C LYS A 779 -10.06 -6.08 -12.14
N LEU A 780 -10.97 -5.19 -11.72
CA LEU A 780 -12.12 -4.73 -12.52
C LEU A 780 -11.89 -3.30 -13.05
N PRO A 781 -12.28 -2.98 -14.31
CA PRO A 781 -12.15 -1.62 -14.84
C PRO A 781 -12.89 -0.57 -14.01
N VAL A 782 -12.14 0.43 -13.55
CA VAL A 782 -12.60 1.47 -12.58
C VAL A 782 -13.88 2.17 -13.02
N GLN A 783 -14.09 2.42 -14.32
CA GLN A 783 -15.31 3.03 -14.86
C GLN A 783 -16.58 2.18 -14.62
N GLN A 784 -16.44 0.85 -14.66
CA GLN A 784 -17.56 -0.10 -14.49
C GLN A 784 -17.81 -0.42 -13.00
N VAL A 785 -16.78 -0.32 -12.16
CA VAL A 785 -16.95 -0.27 -10.70
C VAL A 785 -17.70 1.01 -10.32
N ALA A 786 -17.30 2.15 -10.89
CA ALA A 786 -17.89 3.46 -10.64
C ALA A 786 -19.30 3.67 -11.25
N SER A 787 -19.88 2.67 -11.93
CA SER A 787 -21.27 2.69 -12.42
C SER A 787 -22.26 1.90 -11.56
N ARG A 788 -21.81 1.22 -10.49
CA ARG A 788 -22.63 0.39 -9.58
C ARG A 788 -22.59 0.91 -8.16
N SER A 789 -23.72 1.40 -7.63
CA SER A 789 -23.80 2.03 -6.31
C SER A 789 -23.44 1.07 -5.17
N LYS A 790 -23.95 -0.17 -5.19
CA LYS A 790 -23.70 -1.18 -4.15
C LYS A 790 -22.23 -1.62 -4.11
N LEU A 791 -21.57 -1.70 -5.26
CA LEU A 791 -20.15 -2.00 -5.34
C LEU A 791 -19.29 -0.82 -4.85
N LEU A 792 -19.66 0.42 -5.20
CA LEU A 792 -19.05 1.63 -4.60
C LEU A 792 -19.27 1.71 -3.08
N MET A 793 -20.43 1.28 -2.57
CA MET A 793 -20.73 1.22 -1.14
C MET A 793 -19.82 0.21 -0.42
N ALA A 794 -19.65 -0.99 -0.97
CA ALA A 794 -18.76 -2.00 -0.41
C ALA A 794 -17.29 -1.52 -0.41
N VAL A 795 -16.84 -0.89 -1.50
CA VAL A 795 -15.52 -0.24 -1.56
C VAL A 795 -15.40 0.88 -0.51
N ALA A 796 -16.41 1.73 -0.35
CA ALA A 796 -16.42 2.79 0.65
C ALA A 796 -16.33 2.24 2.09
N ARG A 797 -17.18 1.27 2.46
CA ARG A 797 -17.19 0.63 3.80
C ARG A 797 -15.84 -0.02 4.10
N ALA A 798 -15.24 -0.73 3.13
CA ALA A 798 -13.91 -1.31 3.29
C ALA A 798 -12.80 -0.24 3.50
N ASN A 799 -12.82 0.85 2.74
CA ASN A 799 -11.83 1.93 2.89
C ASN A 799 -12.01 2.74 4.19
N VAL A 800 -13.25 2.89 4.70
CA VAL A 800 -13.52 3.51 6.01
C VAL A 800 -13.02 2.62 7.13
N ASN A 801 -13.29 1.31 7.09
CA ASN A 801 -12.82 0.36 8.11
C ASN A 801 -11.29 0.22 8.11
N LEU A 802 -10.64 0.20 6.94
CA LEU A 802 -9.18 0.28 6.79
C LEU A 802 -8.60 1.70 6.97
N GLN A 803 -9.44 2.69 7.32
CA GLN A 803 -9.04 4.07 7.66
C GLN A 803 -8.29 4.84 6.54
N GLN A 804 -8.47 4.40 5.30
CA GLN A 804 -7.90 4.97 4.08
C GLN A 804 -8.70 6.22 3.65
N SER A 805 -8.68 7.27 4.48
CA SER A 805 -9.49 8.49 4.37
C SER A 805 -9.44 9.20 3.00
N SER A 806 -8.41 8.99 2.18
CA SER A 806 -8.34 9.51 0.80
C SER A 806 -9.19 8.70 -0.17
N ALA A 807 -9.05 7.37 -0.16
CA ALA A 807 -9.79 6.44 -0.99
C ALA A 807 -11.27 6.30 -0.55
N ALA A 808 -11.54 6.31 0.76
CA ALA A 808 -12.89 6.35 1.33
C ALA A 808 -13.69 7.54 0.79
N ARG A 809 -13.15 8.76 0.89
CA ARG A 809 -13.81 9.98 0.37
C ARG A 809 -13.94 9.98 -1.16
N SER A 810 -13.02 9.36 -1.89
CA SER A 810 -13.14 9.19 -3.35
C SER A 810 -14.30 8.26 -3.72
N ALA A 811 -14.43 7.11 -3.06
CA ALA A 811 -15.54 6.17 -3.26
C ALA A 811 -16.89 6.80 -2.87
N LEU A 812 -16.96 7.43 -1.69
CA LEU A 812 -18.15 8.14 -1.20
C LEU A 812 -18.55 9.31 -2.11
N GLY A 813 -17.59 10.11 -2.60
CA GLY A 813 -17.87 11.20 -3.54
C GLY A 813 -18.45 10.72 -4.87
N ARG A 814 -17.92 9.62 -5.43
CA ARG A 814 -18.48 8.97 -6.63
C ARG A 814 -19.88 8.43 -6.38
N LEU A 815 -20.10 7.80 -5.23
CA LEU A 815 -21.40 7.27 -4.80
C LEU A 815 -22.44 8.39 -4.62
N SER A 816 -22.11 9.48 -3.91
CA SER A 816 -22.99 10.64 -3.75
C SER A 816 -23.35 11.29 -5.10
N ASN A 817 -22.38 11.44 -6.01
CA ASN A 817 -22.62 11.96 -7.36
C ASN A 817 -23.54 11.05 -8.21
N MET A 818 -23.54 9.74 -7.96
CA MET A 818 -24.47 8.79 -8.57
C MET A 818 -25.87 8.89 -7.94
N LEU A 819 -25.95 8.86 -6.61
CA LEU A 819 -27.21 8.94 -5.86
C LEU A 819 -27.92 10.30 -6.05
N ALA A 820 -27.19 11.38 -6.33
CA ALA A 820 -27.75 12.69 -6.69
C ALA A 820 -28.42 12.71 -8.08
N ARG A 821 -28.08 11.77 -8.97
CA ARG A 821 -28.72 11.61 -10.30
C ARG A 821 -29.91 10.63 -10.27
N GLY A 822 -30.05 9.86 -9.19
CA GLY A 822 -31.20 8.96 -8.98
C GLY A 822 -32.47 9.70 -8.59
N SER A 823 -33.63 9.12 -8.95
CA SER A 823 -34.95 9.67 -8.61
C SER A 823 -35.08 9.92 -7.10
N SER A 824 -35.59 11.08 -6.72
CA SER A 824 -35.83 11.44 -5.31
C SER A 824 -36.99 10.68 -4.66
N GLY A 825 -37.78 9.92 -5.44
CA GLY A 825 -38.85 9.05 -4.95
C GLY A 825 -38.49 7.56 -4.82
N ASP A 826 -37.23 7.18 -5.03
CA ASP A 826 -36.77 5.78 -4.90
C ASP A 826 -36.25 5.49 -3.47
N ALA A 827 -36.85 4.49 -2.82
CA ALA A 827 -36.51 4.08 -1.46
C ALA A 827 -35.15 3.38 -1.34
N ASP A 828 -34.65 2.70 -2.38
CA ASP A 828 -33.29 2.12 -2.38
C ASP A 828 -32.24 3.22 -2.49
N VAL A 829 -32.52 4.27 -3.28
CA VAL A 829 -31.68 5.47 -3.35
C VAL A 829 -31.72 6.26 -2.04
N GLY A 830 -32.87 6.33 -1.36
CA GLY A 830 -32.98 6.89 -0.01
C GLY A 830 -32.11 6.15 1.00
N ARG A 831 -32.27 4.83 1.10
CA ARG A 831 -31.45 3.94 1.95
C ARG A 831 -29.95 4.10 1.70
N GLN A 832 -29.53 4.09 0.43
CA GLN A 832 -28.12 4.23 0.05
C GLN A 832 -27.54 5.62 0.34
N ARG A 833 -28.35 6.69 0.38
CA ARG A 833 -27.91 8.01 0.86
C ARG A 833 -27.64 7.99 2.37
N CYS A 834 -28.51 7.35 3.16
CA CYS A 834 -28.32 7.18 4.60
C CYS A 834 -27.04 6.38 4.92
N GLU A 835 -26.85 5.23 4.27
CA GLU A 835 -25.64 4.42 4.40
C GLU A 835 -24.36 5.19 4.04
N ALA A 836 -24.37 5.95 2.94
CA ALA A 836 -23.23 6.78 2.53
C ALA A 836 -22.96 7.95 3.50
N ALA A 837 -24.00 8.56 4.08
CA ALA A 837 -23.87 9.63 5.06
C ALA A 837 -23.24 9.15 6.37
N VAL A 838 -23.64 7.97 6.87
CA VAL A 838 -23.03 7.32 8.04
C VAL A 838 -21.55 7.00 7.81
N LEU A 839 -21.18 6.46 6.65
CA LEU A 839 -19.78 6.19 6.30
C LEU A 839 -18.95 7.50 6.16
N ALA A 840 -19.54 8.56 5.60
CA ALA A 840 -18.88 9.87 5.51
C ALA A 840 -18.71 10.55 6.88
N ALA A 841 -19.64 10.32 7.81
CA ALA A 841 -19.53 10.77 9.20
C ALA A 841 -18.46 9.97 9.99
N ALA A 842 -18.32 8.67 9.73
CA ALA A 842 -17.27 7.84 10.33
C ALA A 842 -15.85 8.28 9.92
N ASP A 843 -15.59 8.52 8.63
CA ASP A 843 -14.32 9.12 8.17
C ASP A 843 -14.08 10.51 8.80
N GLN A 844 -15.14 11.27 9.06
CA GLN A 844 -15.00 12.59 9.66
C GLN A 844 -14.62 12.53 11.15
N ILE A 845 -15.25 11.65 11.94
CA ILE A 845 -14.88 11.43 13.35
C ILE A 845 -13.47 10.84 13.47
N ALA A 846 -13.06 9.92 12.60
CA ALA A 846 -11.69 9.41 12.61
C ALA A 846 -10.64 10.49 12.30
N ARG A 847 -11.01 11.57 11.61
CA ARG A 847 -10.20 12.77 11.38
C ARG A 847 -10.35 13.82 12.51
N ASP A 848 -10.95 13.48 13.64
CA ASP A 848 -11.17 14.34 14.81
C ASP A 848 -12.08 15.56 14.57
N HIS A 849 -13.04 15.48 13.64
CA HIS A 849 -13.97 16.57 13.31
C HIS A 849 -15.42 16.18 13.63
N THR A 850 -16.00 16.71 14.73
CA THR A 850 -17.40 16.41 15.13
C THR A 850 -18.46 17.34 14.53
N GLU A 851 -18.07 18.44 13.88
CA GLU A 851 -18.99 19.46 13.35
C GLU A 851 -19.91 18.92 12.24
N GLY A 852 -21.22 19.19 12.33
CA GLY A 852 -22.21 18.77 11.34
C GLY A 852 -22.41 17.25 11.21
N VAL A 853 -21.89 16.45 12.16
CA VAL A 853 -22.06 14.98 12.14
C VAL A 853 -23.48 14.57 12.48
N LEU A 854 -24.08 15.17 13.52
CA LEU A 854 -25.45 14.86 13.94
C LEU A 854 -26.46 15.11 12.81
N ASP A 855 -26.34 16.25 12.13
CA ASP A 855 -27.23 16.64 11.04
C ASP A 855 -27.16 15.66 9.84
N ARG A 856 -26.03 14.98 9.64
CA ARG A 856 -25.88 13.97 8.57
C ARG A 856 -26.42 12.60 8.93
N VAL A 857 -26.57 12.28 10.21
CA VAL A 857 -27.05 10.97 10.68
C VAL A 857 -28.48 11.02 11.23
N ALA A 858 -29.08 12.21 11.37
CA ALA A 858 -30.46 12.42 11.83
C ALA A 858 -31.47 11.58 11.04
N ASP A 859 -31.49 11.68 9.71
CA ASP A 859 -32.32 10.86 8.81
C ASP A 859 -32.19 9.35 9.07
N CYS A 860 -31.03 8.89 9.55
CA CYS A 860 -30.76 7.47 9.82
C CYS A 860 -31.32 6.99 11.17
N LEU A 861 -31.55 7.92 12.10
CA LEU A 861 -32.11 7.67 13.43
C LEU A 861 -33.62 7.92 13.48
N GLU A 862 -34.15 8.78 12.61
CA GLU A 862 -35.60 8.99 12.45
C GLU A 862 -36.31 7.79 11.80
N ARG A 863 -35.59 6.95 11.03
CA ARG A 863 -36.18 5.84 10.26
C ARG A 863 -35.40 4.52 10.40
N PRO A 864 -35.21 4.02 11.64
CA PRO A 864 -34.34 2.87 11.87
C PRO A 864 -34.87 1.59 11.18
N ASP A 865 -36.18 1.38 11.19
CA ASP A 865 -36.85 0.22 10.57
C ASP A 865 -36.75 0.21 9.03
N GLU A 866 -36.46 1.35 8.40
CA GLU A 866 -36.26 1.44 6.94
C GLU A 866 -34.83 1.02 6.54
N LEU A 867 -33.88 0.90 7.48
CA LEU A 867 -32.44 0.78 7.20
C LEU A 867 -31.83 -0.57 7.67
N PRO A 868 -30.62 -0.93 7.20
CA PRO A 868 -29.87 -2.05 7.77
C PRO A 868 -29.47 -1.77 9.23
N ALA A 869 -29.49 -2.81 10.08
CA ALA A 869 -29.09 -2.70 11.48
C ALA A 869 -27.66 -2.16 11.69
N TRP A 870 -26.71 -2.46 10.78
CA TRP A 870 -25.34 -1.92 10.84
C TRP A 870 -25.31 -0.39 10.67
N THR A 871 -26.21 0.16 9.85
CA THR A 871 -26.31 1.60 9.57
C THR A 871 -26.83 2.34 10.79
N VAL A 872 -27.88 1.81 11.43
CA VAL A 872 -28.45 2.37 12.67
C VAL A 872 -27.47 2.24 13.85
N SER A 873 -26.87 1.05 14.02
CA SER A 873 -25.79 0.79 14.99
C SER A 873 -24.63 1.79 14.84
N THR A 874 -24.16 2.02 13.63
CA THR A 874 -23.06 2.97 13.40
C THR A 874 -23.51 4.42 13.59
N ALA A 875 -24.71 4.81 13.14
CA ALA A 875 -25.26 6.15 13.37
C ALA A 875 -25.39 6.48 14.87
N ALA A 876 -25.82 5.50 15.69
CA ALA A 876 -25.89 5.63 17.14
C ALA A 876 -24.50 5.80 17.78
N ASN A 877 -23.50 5.01 17.35
CA ASN A 877 -22.12 5.16 17.83
C ASN A 877 -21.51 6.53 17.52
N LEU A 878 -21.69 7.01 16.28
CA LEU A 878 -21.22 8.34 15.88
C LEU A 878 -21.94 9.45 16.67
N THR A 879 -23.24 9.29 16.92
CA THR A 879 -24.05 10.22 17.72
C THR A 879 -23.62 10.24 19.19
N SER A 880 -23.40 9.07 19.79
CA SER A 880 -22.89 8.91 21.15
C SER A 880 -21.53 9.58 21.31
N PHE A 881 -20.61 9.38 20.34
CA PHE A 881 -19.30 10.03 20.36
C PHE A 881 -19.37 11.56 20.23
N VAL A 882 -20.24 12.11 19.38
CA VAL A 882 -20.42 13.57 19.30
C VAL A 882 -21.02 14.13 20.59
N ARG A 883 -21.99 13.44 21.20
CA ARG A 883 -22.57 13.83 22.48
C ARG A 883 -21.55 13.81 23.62
N LEU A 884 -20.67 12.80 23.67
CA LEU A 884 -19.50 12.77 24.56
C LEU A 884 -18.61 14.01 24.39
N CYS A 885 -18.28 14.37 23.14
CA CYS A 885 -17.49 15.57 22.83
C CYS A 885 -18.24 16.89 23.12
N GLN A 886 -19.57 16.85 23.24
CA GLN A 886 -20.43 17.97 23.64
C GLN A 886 -20.75 17.97 25.14
N PHE A 887 -20.23 17.00 25.90
CA PHE A 887 -20.46 16.78 27.34
C PHE A 887 -21.91 16.41 27.71
N ASP A 888 -22.70 15.96 26.72
CA ASP A 888 -24.03 15.38 26.90
C ASP A 888 -23.91 13.88 27.24
N PHE A 889 -23.46 13.59 28.47
CA PHE A 889 -23.21 12.23 28.93
C PHE A 889 -24.49 11.39 29.06
N ASP A 890 -25.61 12.01 29.42
CA ASP A 890 -26.91 11.32 29.50
C ASP A 890 -27.47 11.00 28.13
N GLY A 891 -27.41 11.93 27.17
CA GLY A 891 -27.78 11.64 25.78
C GLY A 891 -26.84 10.64 25.12
N ALA A 892 -25.55 10.64 25.47
CA ALA A 892 -24.57 9.66 24.98
C ALA A 892 -24.85 8.23 25.48
N ARG A 893 -25.39 8.07 26.70
CA ARG A 893 -25.93 6.81 27.23
C ARG A 893 -27.27 6.44 26.58
N SER A 894 -28.23 7.36 26.61
CA SER A 894 -29.61 7.15 26.14
C SER A 894 -29.68 6.67 24.68
N ILE A 895 -28.83 7.18 23.79
CA ILE A 895 -28.75 6.71 22.40
C ILE A 895 -28.19 5.29 22.26
N GLN A 896 -27.29 4.87 23.16
CA GLN A 896 -26.71 3.52 23.17
C GLN A 896 -27.69 2.49 23.75
N ASP A 897 -28.40 2.87 24.81
CA ASP A 897 -29.44 2.04 25.42
C ASP A 897 -30.58 1.76 24.43
N TRP A 898 -30.95 2.75 23.62
CA TRP A 898 -31.87 2.60 22.48
C TRP A 898 -31.28 1.77 21.34
N ALA A 899 -29.98 1.92 21.05
CA ALA A 899 -29.31 1.21 19.95
C ALA A 899 -29.01 -0.26 20.21
N ALA A 900 -29.17 -0.74 21.46
CA ALA A 900 -28.81 -2.10 21.89
C ALA A 900 -29.39 -3.22 21.00
N GLU A 901 -30.65 -3.09 20.55
CA GLU A 901 -31.28 -4.09 19.66
C GLU A 901 -30.67 -4.09 18.25
N TYR A 902 -30.25 -2.93 17.75
CA TYR A 902 -29.55 -2.78 16.47
C TYR A 902 -28.09 -3.26 16.55
N HIS A 903 -27.42 -3.06 17.68
CA HIS A 903 -26.10 -3.66 17.95
C HIS A 903 -26.15 -5.19 18.05
N ALA A 904 -27.21 -5.75 18.67
CA ALA A 904 -27.39 -7.18 18.80
C ALA A 904 -27.72 -7.87 17.47
N SER A 905 -28.51 -7.21 16.61
CA SER A 905 -28.92 -7.72 15.29
C SER A 905 -27.92 -7.42 14.15
N SER A 906 -27.00 -6.48 14.35
CA SER A 906 -25.91 -6.21 13.40
C SER A 906 -24.91 -7.38 13.33
N LYS A 907 -24.60 -7.80 12.09
CA LYS A 907 -23.46 -8.68 11.81
C LYS A 907 -22.10 -8.02 12.08
N ASP A 908 -22.04 -6.69 12.04
CA ASP A 908 -20.78 -5.95 12.18
C ASP A 908 -20.26 -6.06 13.63
N PRO A 909 -19.08 -6.70 13.86
CA PRO A 909 -18.58 -6.93 15.21
C PRO A 909 -18.08 -5.66 15.88
N LEU A 910 -17.73 -4.61 15.13
CA LEU A 910 -17.28 -3.33 15.67
C LEU A 910 -18.43 -2.51 16.26
N GLY A 911 -19.65 -2.69 15.74
CA GLY A 911 -20.84 -1.94 16.16
C GLY A 911 -21.10 -2.02 17.66
N VAL A 912 -21.20 -3.23 18.20
CA VAL A 912 -21.43 -3.45 19.64
C VAL A 912 -20.23 -3.07 20.51
N VAL A 913 -19.01 -3.25 20.01
CA VAL A 913 -17.78 -2.92 20.76
C VAL A 913 -17.65 -1.41 20.94
N PHE A 914 -17.84 -0.61 19.88
CA PHE A 914 -17.85 0.85 20.01
C PHE A 914 -19.03 1.38 20.84
N GLY A 915 -20.18 0.68 20.86
CA GLY A 915 -21.32 1.06 21.70
C GLY A 915 -21.02 0.94 23.19
N LEU A 916 -20.47 -0.21 23.60
CA LEU A 916 -19.98 -0.45 24.96
C LEU A 916 -18.87 0.53 25.34
N CYS A 917 -17.92 0.81 24.44
CA CYS A 917 -16.89 1.84 24.68
C CYS A 917 -17.50 3.25 24.87
N GLY A 918 -18.58 3.58 24.16
CA GLY A 918 -19.29 4.85 24.31
C GLY A 918 -19.99 4.98 25.67
N GLN A 919 -20.73 3.95 26.10
CA GLN A 919 -21.34 3.88 27.43
C GLN A 919 -20.26 3.97 28.54
N GLY A 920 -19.17 3.21 28.40
CA GLY A 920 -18.07 3.22 29.37
C GLY A 920 -17.35 4.56 29.47
N ALA A 921 -17.16 5.27 28.34
CA ALA A 921 -16.61 6.62 28.34
C ALA A 921 -17.55 7.65 29.00
N ALA A 922 -18.87 7.53 28.78
CA ALA A 922 -19.87 8.39 29.43
C ALA A 922 -19.93 8.19 30.96
N ALA A 923 -19.71 6.95 31.42
CA ALA A 923 -19.59 6.63 32.84
C ALA A 923 -18.25 7.16 33.42
N TYR A 924 -17.14 6.97 32.71
CA TYR A 924 -15.80 7.39 33.11
C TYR A 924 -15.65 8.91 33.29
N GLU A 925 -16.17 9.73 32.36
CA GLU A 925 -16.20 11.20 32.51
C GLU A 925 -17.07 11.69 33.68
N GLN A 926 -18.04 10.88 34.11
CA GLN A 926 -18.91 11.11 35.26
C GLN A 926 -18.43 10.42 36.55
N LEU A 927 -17.22 9.84 36.55
CA LEU A 927 -16.62 9.08 37.66
C LEU A 927 -17.40 7.83 38.13
N ASP A 928 -18.34 7.31 37.34
CA ASP A 928 -18.91 5.97 37.55
C ASP A 928 -17.93 4.90 37.01
N ILE A 929 -16.91 4.62 37.83
CA ILE A 929 -15.83 3.71 37.46
C ILE A 929 -16.28 2.24 37.47
N ALA A 930 -17.35 1.90 38.21
CA ALA A 930 -17.91 0.56 38.23
C ALA A 930 -18.57 0.23 36.88
N THR A 931 -19.44 1.10 36.39
CA THR A 931 -20.06 0.94 35.06
C THR A 931 -19.01 1.04 33.94
N ALA A 932 -18.05 1.98 34.04
CA ALA A 932 -16.99 2.12 33.04
C ALA A 932 -16.15 0.84 32.90
N MET A 933 -15.73 0.23 34.02
CA MET A 933 -14.98 -1.02 34.04
C MET A 933 -15.78 -2.17 33.43
N GLN A 934 -17.06 -2.31 33.80
CA GLN A 934 -17.95 -3.34 33.24
C GLN A 934 -18.08 -3.20 31.72
N CYS A 935 -18.35 -1.98 31.22
CA CYS A 935 -18.50 -1.72 29.80
C CYS A 935 -17.21 -2.01 29.01
N PHE A 936 -16.04 -1.55 29.47
CA PHE A 936 -14.78 -1.80 28.76
C PHE A 936 -14.36 -3.28 28.78
N GLN A 937 -14.59 -3.99 29.89
CA GLN A 937 -14.31 -5.43 29.94
C GLN A 937 -15.27 -6.23 29.02
N GLN A 938 -16.57 -5.91 29.02
CA GLN A 938 -17.52 -6.52 28.09
C GLN A 938 -17.19 -6.22 26.62
N ALA A 939 -16.69 -5.03 26.30
CA ALA A 939 -16.21 -4.68 24.97
C ALA A 939 -15.01 -5.54 24.56
N TRP A 940 -14.02 -5.71 25.45
CA TRP A 940 -12.82 -6.54 25.21
C TRP A 940 -13.15 -8.03 25.05
N GLU A 941 -14.00 -8.58 25.90
CA GLU A 941 -14.46 -9.98 25.80
C GLU A 941 -15.25 -10.22 24.51
N THR A 942 -16.17 -9.31 24.15
CA THR A 942 -16.96 -9.38 22.91
C THR A 942 -16.08 -9.27 21.67
N ALA A 943 -15.09 -8.37 21.68
CA ALA A 943 -14.12 -8.20 20.60
C ALA A 943 -13.29 -9.48 20.38
N ARG A 944 -12.74 -10.07 21.46
CA ARG A 944 -11.95 -11.31 21.38
C ARG A 944 -12.78 -12.47 20.84
N LEU A 945 -14.05 -12.58 21.23
CA LEU A 945 -14.96 -13.65 20.82
C LEU A 945 -15.46 -13.51 19.37
N ARG A 946 -15.79 -12.29 18.92
CA ARG A 946 -16.34 -12.05 17.57
C ARG A 946 -15.27 -11.86 16.49
N SER A 947 -14.16 -11.20 16.81
CA SER A 947 -13.16 -10.74 15.82
C SER A 947 -11.77 -11.38 15.97
N GLY A 948 -11.54 -12.19 17.01
CA GLY A 948 -10.25 -12.81 17.29
C GLY A 948 -9.31 -11.94 18.15
N PRO A 949 -8.31 -12.54 18.80
CA PRO A 949 -7.54 -11.90 19.88
C PRO A 949 -6.59 -10.79 19.39
N ARG A 950 -6.03 -10.90 18.17
CA ARG A 950 -5.09 -9.91 17.61
C ARG A 950 -5.80 -8.76 16.86
N SER A 951 -7.13 -8.75 16.84
CA SER A 951 -7.95 -7.82 16.04
C SER A 951 -8.02 -6.40 16.59
N HIS A 952 -8.29 -5.44 15.69
CA HIS A 952 -8.47 -4.02 16.03
C HIS A 952 -9.48 -3.74 17.16
N ALA A 953 -10.58 -4.50 17.19
CA ALA A 953 -11.62 -4.36 18.21
C ALA A 953 -11.06 -4.60 19.62
N VAL A 954 -10.14 -5.56 19.76
CA VAL A 954 -9.47 -5.88 21.03
C VAL A 954 -8.49 -4.78 21.41
N ARG A 955 -7.71 -4.25 20.44
CA ARG A 955 -6.71 -3.19 20.70
C ARG A 955 -7.35 -1.88 21.20
N VAL A 956 -8.51 -1.52 20.68
CA VAL A 956 -9.33 -0.38 21.16
C VAL A 956 -9.80 -0.60 22.60
N ALA A 957 -10.46 -1.74 22.88
CA ALA A 957 -10.96 -2.01 24.23
C ALA A 957 -9.82 -2.15 25.27
N SER A 958 -8.66 -2.68 24.85
CA SER A 958 -7.47 -2.80 25.69
C SER A 958 -6.89 -1.44 26.08
N ALA A 959 -6.94 -0.43 25.21
CA ALA A 959 -6.49 0.93 25.55
C ALA A 959 -7.30 1.54 26.71
N LEU A 960 -8.63 1.44 26.63
CA LEU A 960 -9.55 1.97 27.63
C LEU A 960 -9.48 1.21 28.95
N LEU A 961 -9.46 -0.12 28.88
CA LEU A 961 -9.32 -0.99 30.06
C LEU A 961 -7.94 -0.78 30.73
N GLY A 962 -6.89 -0.61 29.92
CA GLY A 962 -5.54 -0.26 30.37
C GLY A 962 -5.48 1.06 31.12
N GLU A 963 -6.24 2.08 30.70
CA GLU A 963 -6.28 3.37 31.38
C GLU A 963 -6.96 3.31 32.76
N LEU A 964 -8.05 2.56 32.91
CA LEU A 964 -8.68 2.35 34.23
C LEU A 964 -7.76 1.59 35.19
N ASN A 965 -7.12 0.50 34.72
CA ASN A 965 -6.13 -0.26 35.50
C ASN A 965 -4.93 0.64 35.86
N TYR A 966 -4.48 1.50 34.95
CA TYR A 966 -3.43 2.46 35.22
C TYR A 966 -3.83 3.44 36.33
N ARG A 967 -4.99 4.12 36.24
CA ARG A 967 -5.41 5.09 37.28
C ARG A 967 -5.47 4.49 38.68
N ARG A 968 -5.92 3.23 38.78
CA ARG A 968 -5.94 2.44 40.03
C ARG A 968 -4.54 2.16 40.57
N GLY A 969 -3.60 1.85 39.69
CA GLY A 969 -2.21 1.48 40.03
C GLY A 969 -1.84 0.03 39.71
N ASP A 970 -2.70 -0.69 38.99
CA ASP A 970 -2.49 -2.09 38.58
C ASP A 970 -1.52 -2.17 37.38
N LEU A 971 -0.29 -1.70 37.57
CA LEU A 971 0.69 -1.45 36.50
C LEU A 971 0.97 -2.68 35.63
N GLU A 972 1.09 -3.87 36.20
CA GLU A 972 1.31 -5.12 35.46
C GLU A 972 0.13 -5.51 34.54
N VAL A 973 -1.08 -5.05 34.85
CA VAL A 973 -2.27 -5.28 34.01
C VAL A 973 -2.35 -4.21 32.93
N ALA A 974 -2.15 -2.95 33.31
CA ALA A 974 -2.10 -1.82 32.39
C ALA A 974 -1.02 -1.99 31.31
N ASP A 975 0.19 -2.40 31.68
CA ASP A 975 1.32 -2.52 30.75
C ASP A 975 1.05 -3.59 29.68
N ARG A 976 0.52 -4.76 30.07
CA ARG A 976 0.12 -5.81 29.11
C ARG A 976 -1.01 -5.38 28.19
N LEU A 977 -2.00 -4.64 28.70
CA LEU A 977 -3.10 -4.12 27.89
C LEU A 977 -2.65 -3.02 26.92
N PHE A 978 -1.71 -2.16 27.30
CA PHE A 978 -1.12 -1.18 26.39
C PHE A 978 -0.15 -1.83 25.39
N ASP A 979 0.55 -2.90 25.76
CA ASP A 979 1.35 -3.69 24.81
C ASP A 979 0.47 -4.44 23.79
N GLU A 980 -0.66 -5.03 24.22
CA GLU A 980 -1.69 -5.62 23.33
C GLU A 980 -2.33 -4.54 22.42
N SER A 981 -2.57 -3.33 22.94
CA SER A 981 -3.12 -2.20 22.17
C SER A 981 -2.14 -1.61 21.14
N HIS A 982 -0.85 -1.56 21.48
CA HIS A 982 0.21 -0.93 20.67
C HIS A 982 0.80 -1.87 19.60
N GLN A 983 0.60 -3.18 19.69
CA GLN A 983 1.00 -4.12 18.63
C GLN A 983 0.35 -3.76 17.29
N LEU A 984 1.19 -3.50 16.28
CA LEU A 984 0.79 -3.00 14.96
C LEU A 984 -0.10 -1.75 15.09
N VAL A 985 0.50 -0.57 15.31
CA VAL A 985 -0.27 0.66 15.50
C VAL A 985 -1.09 1.00 14.25
N THR A 986 -2.39 0.72 14.31
CA THR A 986 -3.38 1.16 13.32
C THR A 986 -4.25 2.25 13.91
N ARG A 987 -4.37 3.37 13.19
CA ARG A 987 -5.24 4.50 13.54
C ARG A 987 -6.73 4.13 13.42
N ILE A 988 -7.32 3.51 14.45
CA ILE A 988 -8.72 3.04 14.42
C ILE A 988 -9.56 3.60 15.56
N GLY A 989 -10.77 4.04 15.21
CA GLY A 989 -11.69 4.75 16.09
C GLY A 989 -11.33 6.24 16.24
N PRO A 990 -12.06 6.98 17.08
CA PRO A 990 -11.70 8.33 17.49
C PRO A 990 -10.33 8.44 18.18
N VAL A 991 -9.79 9.66 18.16
CA VAL A 991 -8.42 10.00 18.62
C VAL A 991 -8.17 9.68 20.10
N ASP A 992 -9.23 9.64 20.91
CA ASP A 992 -9.20 9.33 22.34
C ASP A 992 -8.52 7.98 22.63
N PHE A 993 -8.70 6.97 21.75
CA PHE A 993 -8.02 5.68 21.89
C PHE A 993 -6.52 5.80 21.61
N LEU A 994 -6.12 6.59 20.62
CA LEU A 994 -4.71 6.87 20.32
C LEU A 994 -4.03 7.67 21.44
N ILE A 995 -4.77 8.56 22.10
CA ILE A 995 -4.29 9.26 23.30
C ILE A 995 -4.04 8.24 24.41
N SER A 996 -4.98 7.33 24.72
CA SER A 996 -4.75 6.27 25.71
C SER A 996 -3.55 5.36 25.33
N THR A 997 -3.51 4.82 24.10
CA THR A 997 -2.44 3.90 23.66
C THR A 997 -1.05 4.54 23.68
N PHE A 998 -0.89 5.78 23.20
CA PHE A 998 0.42 6.43 23.15
C PHE A 998 0.78 7.18 24.44
N VAL A 999 -0.13 7.94 25.01
CA VAL A 999 0.18 8.85 26.13
C VAL A 999 0.09 8.10 27.46
N THR A 1000 -1.02 7.40 27.73
CA THR A 1000 -1.13 6.55 28.92
C THR A 1000 -0.20 5.34 28.80
N GLY A 1001 -0.10 4.73 27.61
CA GLY A 1001 0.83 3.61 27.35
C GLY A 1001 2.33 3.96 27.43
N ALA A 1002 2.75 5.19 27.12
CA ALA A 1002 4.11 5.65 27.42
C ALA A 1002 4.30 5.94 28.92
N ARG A 1003 3.28 6.51 29.57
CA ARG A 1003 3.28 6.78 31.00
C ARG A 1003 3.48 5.52 31.83
N VAL A 1004 2.89 4.39 31.46
CA VAL A 1004 3.13 3.10 32.16
C VAL A 1004 4.59 2.69 32.10
N LYS A 1005 5.20 2.66 30.89
CA LYS A 1005 6.62 2.29 30.71
C LYS A 1005 7.55 3.23 31.50
N ALA A 1006 7.28 4.53 31.50
CA ALA A 1006 8.04 5.51 32.28
C ALA A 1006 7.96 5.27 33.80
N VAL A 1007 6.80 4.88 34.32
CA VAL A 1007 6.61 4.55 35.75
C VAL A 1007 7.28 3.22 36.13
N LEU A 1008 7.35 2.27 35.19
CA LEU A 1008 8.14 1.03 35.32
C LEU A 1008 9.66 1.25 35.15
N GLY A 1009 10.10 2.49 34.92
CA GLY A 1009 11.52 2.88 34.76
C GLY A 1009 12.05 2.83 33.32
N ASP A 1010 11.26 2.35 32.37
CA ASP A 1010 11.63 2.31 30.94
C ASP A 1010 11.24 3.62 30.23
N LEU A 1011 12.09 4.62 30.44
CA LEU A 1011 12.01 5.91 29.73
C LEU A 1011 12.34 5.80 28.24
N ALA A 1012 13.02 4.74 27.79
CA ALA A 1012 13.40 4.56 26.38
C ALA A 1012 12.18 4.14 25.54
N THR A 1013 11.46 3.10 25.98
CA THR A 1013 10.20 2.68 25.34
C THR A 1013 9.11 3.75 25.50
N ALA A 1014 9.09 4.48 26.63
CA ALA A 1014 8.19 5.63 26.80
C ALA A 1014 8.45 6.73 25.76
N ALA A 1015 9.71 7.10 25.53
CA ALA A 1015 10.07 8.07 24.50
C ALA A 1015 9.70 7.57 23.09
N ALA A 1016 10.05 6.33 22.75
CA ALA A 1016 9.74 5.73 21.44
C ALA A 1016 8.23 5.70 21.15
N ARG A 1017 7.39 5.39 22.14
CA ARG A 1017 5.92 5.48 22.02
C ARG A 1017 5.44 6.90 21.72
N LEU A 1018 6.02 7.91 22.37
CA LEU A 1018 5.66 9.31 22.15
C LEU A 1018 6.21 9.85 20.82
N ASP A 1019 7.32 9.29 20.30
CA ASP A 1019 7.85 9.59 18.96
C ASP A 1019 6.97 8.98 17.86
N GLU A 1020 6.52 7.74 18.03
CA GLU A 1020 5.57 7.10 17.10
C GLU A 1020 4.21 7.79 17.09
N GLY A 1021 3.67 8.10 18.27
CA GLY A 1021 2.44 8.88 18.38
C GLY A 1021 2.56 10.26 17.73
N ALA A 1022 3.73 10.90 17.80
CA ALA A 1022 4.00 12.17 17.12
C ALA A 1022 4.03 12.02 15.60
N ARG A 1023 4.64 10.94 15.06
CA ARG A 1023 4.58 10.62 13.62
C ARG A 1023 3.13 10.45 13.14
N VAL A 1024 2.35 9.61 13.83
CA VAL A 1024 0.94 9.34 13.52
C VAL A 1024 0.10 10.62 13.60
N ALA A 1025 0.33 11.47 14.61
CA ALA A 1025 -0.35 12.75 14.76
C ALA A 1025 -0.01 13.74 13.62
N ALA A 1026 1.25 13.80 13.20
CA ALA A 1026 1.70 14.67 12.11
C ALA A 1026 1.16 14.23 10.75
N GLU A 1027 1.25 12.92 10.45
CA GLU A 1027 0.78 12.33 9.19
C GLU A 1027 -0.73 12.54 8.98
N HIS A 1028 -1.53 12.23 10.00
CA HIS A 1028 -2.99 12.32 9.92
C HIS A 1028 -3.55 13.68 10.38
N ARG A 1029 -2.68 14.63 10.75
CA ARG A 1029 -3.00 16.00 11.20
C ARG A 1029 -3.88 16.05 12.48
N LEU A 1030 -3.65 15.13 13.41
CA LEU A 1030 -4.41 15.00 14.66
C LEU A 1030 -3.86 15.94 15.74
N VAL A 1031 -4.26 17.23 15.66
CA VAL A 1031 -3.77 18.29 16.56
C VAL A 1031 -3.95 17.95 18.04
N ARG A 1032 -5.10 17.36 18.41
CA ARG A 1032 -5.42 16.94 19.78
C ARG A 1032 -4.43 15.90 20.32
N LEU A 1033 -4.09 14.88 19.52
CA LEU A 1033 -3.09 13.87 19.87
C LEU A 1033 -1.70 14.50 20.05
N ALA A 1034 -1.28 15.36 19.12
CA ALA A 1034 0.00 16.07 19.21
C ALA A 1034 0.10 16.95 20.47
N ALA A 1035 -1.01 17.59 20.89
CA ALA A 1035 -1.07 18.39 22.10
C ALA A 1035 -0.93 17.55 23.38
N HIS A 1036 -1.63 16.41 23.48
CA HIS A 1036 -1.46 15.48 24.62
C HIS A 1036 -0.05 14.87 24.68
N ILE A 1037 0.54 14.49 23.55
CA ILE A 1037 1.92 13.99 23.47
C ILE A 1037 2.92 15.07 23.92
N ARG A 1038 2.75 16.32 23.46
CA ARG A 1038 3.55 17.47 23.91
C ARG A 1038 3.45 17.67 25.42
N ALA A 1039 2.24 17.60 26.00
CA ALA A 1039 2.03 17.71 27.44
C ALA A 1039 2.73 16.59 28.24
N GLU A 1040 2.72 15.36 27.75
CA GLU A 1040 3.36 14.23 28.45
C GLU A 1040 4.88 14.25 28.34
N ARG A 1041 5.45 14.64 27.19
CA ARG A 1041 6.91 14.84 27.06
C ARG A 1041 7.40 15.90 28.04
N LEU A 1042 6.67 17.00 28.18
CA LEU A 1042 6.93 18.04 29.19
C LEU A 1042 6.82 17.50 30.63
N ARG A 1043 5.82 16.66 30.92
CA ARG A 1043 5.64 16.03 32.25
C ARG A 1043 6.78 15.06 32.60
N LEU A 1044 7.30 14.33 31.61
CA LEU A 1044 8.40 13.38 31.75
C LEU A 1044 9.80 14.02 31.67
N GLY A 1045 9.89 15.32 31.33
CA GLY A 1045 11.17 16.00 31.09
C GLY A 1045 11.90 15.55 29.82
N LEU A 1046 11.19 14.92 28.88
CA LEU A 1046 11.72 14.47 27.60
C LEU A 1046 11.86 15.64 26.61
N PRO A 1047 12.77 15.55 25.62
CA PRO A 1047 12.87 16.55 24.56
C PRO A 1047 11.54 16.74 23.82
N VAL A 1048 11.17 18.00 23.63
CA VAL A 1048 10.05 18.43 22.78
C VAL A 1048 10.63 19.02 21.51
N GLU A 1049 10.21 18.53 20.34
CA GLU A 1049 10.57 19.17 19.08
C GLU A 1049 9.93 20.56 19.02
N TYR A 1050 10.76 21.58 18.84
CA TYR A 1050 10.29 22.96 18.73
C TYR A 1050 9.61 23.17 17.36
N LEU A 1051 8.29 22.93 17.32
CA LEU A 1051 7.43 23.44 16.25
C LEU A 1051 7.52 24.97 16.25
N ALA A 1052 8.33 25.52 15.35
CA ALA A 1052 8.66 26.93 15.28
C ALA A 1052 7.52 27.80 14.74
N ARG A 1053 6.42 27.89 15.51
CA ARG A 1053 5.34 28.90 15.49
C ARG A 1053 4.31 28.57 16.59
N GLY A 1054 4.19 29.41 17.61
CA GLY A 1054 3.18 29.24 18.67
C GLY A 1054 3.11 30.40 19.68
N ASP A 1055 4.25 30.78 20.25
CA ASP A 1055 4.33 31.64 21.45
C ASP A 1055 3.87 33.11 21.26
N GLY A 1056 3.36 33.48 20.09
CA GLY A 1056 2.75 34.78 19.81
C GLY A 1056 1.21 34.84 19.89
N HIS A 1057 0.50 33.71 20.08
CA HIS A 1057 -0.97 33.67 20.06
C HIS A 1057 -1.65 33.43 21.41
N SER A 1058 -0.91 32.99 22.44
CA SER A 1058 -1.52 32.51 23.69
C SER A 1058 -2.22 33.59 24.52
N GLU A 1059 -1.87 34.88 24.38
CA GLU A 1059 -2.55 35.98 25.09
C GLU A 1059 -3.83 36.46 24.39
N ALA A 1060 -3.99 36.21 23.08
CA ALA A 1060 -5.16 36.62 22.31
C ALA A 1060 -6.35 35.63 22.40
N LEU A 1061 -6.06 34.36 22.72
CA LEU A 1061 -7.01 33.25 22.59
C LEU A 1061 -8.09 33.17 23.69
N GLY A 1062 -7.87 33.80 24.84
CA GLY A 1062 -8.78 33.72 26.00
C GLY A 1062 -10.21 34.23 25.75
N VAL A 1063 -10.42 35.07 24.72
CA VAL A 1063 -11.73 35.61 24.35
C VAL A 1063 -12.51 34.69 23.40
N VAL A 1064 -11.84 33.75 22.72
CA VAL A 1064 -12.43 32.93 21.66
C VAL A 1064 -12.98 31.58 22.17
N HIS A 1065 -12.41 31.05 23.25
CA HIS A 1065 -12.66 29.68 23.72
C HIS A 1065 -14.13 29.39 24.09
N HIS A 1066 -14.89 30.37 24.58
CA HIS A 1066 -16.30 30.22 24.98
C HIS A 1066 -17.30 29.94 23.82
N ARG A 1067 -16.82 29.75 22.58
CA ARG A 1067 -17.64 29.38 21.41
C ARG A 1067 -17.26 28.05 20.77
N LEU A 1068 -16.24 27.35 21.27
CA LEU A 1068 -15.84 26.05 20.74
C LEU A 1068 -16.71 24.94 21.33
N VAL A 1069 -17.05 23.95 20.51
CA VAL A 1069 -17.93 22.82 20.84
C VAL A 1069 -17.36 21.54 20.21
N GLY A 1070 -17.54 20.39 20.85
CA GLY A 1070 -17.09 19.12 20.29
C GLY A 1070 -15.57 18.92 20.37
N SER A 1071 -15.01 18.18 19.41
CA SER A 1071 -13.57 17.90 19.35
C SER A 1071 -12.70 19.16 19.28
N ALA A 1072 -13.23 20.29 18.79
CA ALA A 1072 -12.53 21.58 18.80
C ALA A 1072 -12.32 22.14 20.21
N ALA A 1073 -13.28 21.95 21.13
CA ALA A 1073 -13.13 22.35 22.54
C ALA A 1073 -12.09 21.47 23.25
N LEU A 1074 -12.18 20.15 23.06
CA LEU A 1074 -11.22 19.18 23.60
C LEU A 1074 -9.79 19.41 23.05
N THR A 1075 -9.65 19.84 21.78
CA THR A 1075 -8.35 20.21 21.21
C THR A 1075 -7.77 21.43 21.91
N ALA A 1076 -8.57 22.48 22.10
CA ALA A 1076 -8.14 23.70 22.79
C ALA A 1076 -7.77 23.44 24.27
N GLU A 1077 -8.50 22.56 24.95
CA GLU A 1077 -8.16 22.09 26.30
C GLU A 1077 -6.82 21.35 26.35
N ALA A 1078 -6.56 20.44 25.39
CA ALA A 1078 -5.29 19.74 25.30
C ALA A 1078 -4.10 20.68 25.03
N GLU A 1079 -4.30 21.71 24.18
CA GLU A 1079 -3.28 22.73 23.93
C GLU A 1079 -3.01 23.62 25.15
N GLU A 1080 -4.06 23.99 25.89
CA GLU A 1080 -3.95 24.77 27.13
C GLU A 1080 -3.21 23.99 28.22
N ILE A 1081 -3.50 22.70 28.39
CA ILE A 1081 -2.79 21.79 29.31
C ILE A 1081 -1.30 21.69 28.93
N ALA A 1082 -1.00 21.54 27.64
CA ALA A 1082 0.39 21.52 27.16
C ALA A 1082 1.11 22.86 27.42
N GLY A 1083 0.44 24.00 27.25
CA GLY A 1083 0.96 25.32 27.57
C GLY A 1083 1.26 25.50 29.06
N ILE A 1084 0.35 25.08 29.94
CA ILE A 1084 0.55 25.11 31.40
C ILE A 1084 1.74 24.22 31.80
N ARG A 1085 1.84 23.00 31.26
CA ARG A 1085 3.00 22.10 31.49
C ARG A 1085 4.32 22.70 30.97
N GLY A 1086 4.28 23.48 29.89
CA GLY A 1086 5.43 24.22 29.36
C GLY A 1086 5.95 25.27 30.33
N LEU A 1087 5.04 26.09 30.91
CA LEU A 1087 5.39 27.10 31.91
C LEU A 1087 5.96 26.46 33.19
N LEU A 1088 5.41 25.32 33.63
CA LEU A 1088 5.95 24.54 34.76
C LEU A 1088 7.39 24.06 34.51
N ALA A 1089 7.70 23.58 33.30
CA ALA A 1089 9.02 23.05 32.96
C ALA A 1089 10.12 24.14 32.93
N GLN A 1090 9.78 25.40 32.61
CA GLN A 1090 10.74 26.50 32.44
C GLN A 1090 11.31 27.09 33.75
N LYS A 1091 10.85 26.63 34.93
CA LYS A 1091 11.37 27.03 36.27
C LYS A 1091 11.31 28.53 36.62
N ALA A 1092 10.54 29.34 35.90
CA ALA A 1092 10.37 30.79 36.15
C ALA A 1092 9.49 31.14 37.39
N LEU A 1093 9.07 30.13 38.16
CA LEU A 1093 8.02 30.19 39.19
C LEU A 1093 8.46 30.83 40.52
N ARG A 1094 9.06 32.02 40.44
CA ARG A 1094 9.21 32.97 41.57
C ARG A 1094 8.88 34.42 41.22
N SER A 1095 8.43 34.70 40.00
CA SER A 1095 8.02 36.05 39.58
C SER A 1095 6.88 36.11 38.55
N ASP A 1096 6.36 34.98 38.07
CA ASP A 1096 5.26 34.95 37.10
C ASP A 1096 4.20 33.89 37.45
N ASP A 1097 3.00 34.34 37.83
CA ASP A 1097 1.84 33.50 38.14
C ASP A 1097 1.00 33.15 36.89
N THR A 1098 1.49 33.36 35.68
CA THR A 1098 0.76 33.03 34.43
C THR A 1098 0.32 31.57 34.35
N ALA A 1099 1.11 30.62 34.85
CA ALA A 1099 0.72 29.21 34.96
C ALA A 1099 -0.52 29.04 35.87
N VAL A 1100 -0.52 29.67 37.05
CA VAL A 1100 -1.64 29.66 38.00
C VAL A 1100 -2.88 30.32 37.41
N ARG A 1101 -2.75 31.47 36.74
CA ARG A 1101 -3.88 32.18 36.09
C ARG A 1101 -4.54 31.29 35.03
N ARG A 1102 -3.74 30.65 34.18
CA ARG A 1102 -4.18 29.73 33.12
C ARG A 1102 -4.86 28.48 33.68
N ALA A 1103 -4.21 27.80 34.63
CA ALA A 1103 -4.77 26.60 35.26
C ALA A 1103 -6.08 26.90 36.02
N ARG A 1104 -6.19 28.05 36.70
CA ARG A 1104 -7.41 28.49 37.39
C ARG A 1104 -8.56 28.76 36.42
N ALA A 1105 -8.26 29.41 35.29
CA ALA A 1105 -9.24 29.64 34.23
C ALA A 1105 -9.68 28.34 33.52
N LEU A 1106 -8.78 27.34 33.40
CA LEU A 1106 -9.12 26.02 32.85
C LEU A 1106 -10.01 25.21 33.81
N HIS A 1107 -9.60 25.09 35.07
CA HIS A 1107 -10.34 24.35 36.10
C HIS A 1107 -11.76 24.90 36.33
N GLY A 1108 -11.91 26.24 36.40
CA GLY A 1108 -13.22 26.88 36.52
C GLY A 1108 -14.20 26.50 35.40
N ARG A 1109 -13.72 26.35 34.16
CA ARG A 1109 -14.57 25.90 33.03
C ARG A 1109 -15.02 24.44 33.18
N MET A 1110 -14.22 23.56 33.77
CA MET A 1110 -14.61 22.14 33.95
C MET A 1110 -15.76 22.01 34.97
N LEU A 1111 -15.69 22.82 36.03
CA LEU A 1111 -16.73 22.93 37.06
C LEU A 1111 -18.01 23.58 36.51
N GLU A 1112 -17.90 24.66 35.72
CA GLU A 1112 -19.04 25.25 34.98
C GLU A 1112 -19.70 24.27 34.00
N GLN A 1113 -18.94 23.32 33.45
CA GLN A 1113 -19.40 22.30 32.50
C GLN A 1113 -19.89 21.00 33.15
N ASN A 1114 -19.81 20.86 34.49
CA ASN A 1114 -20.19 19.63 35.22
C ASN A 1114 -19.47 18.36 34.70
N ARG A 1115 -18.14 18.45 34.53
CA ARG A 1115 -17.27 17.36 34.04
C ARG A 1115 -16.35 16.84 35.16
N PRO A 1116 -16.83 16.03 36.12
CA PRO A 1116 -16.10 15.75 37.36
C PRO A 1116 -14.75 15.05 37.15
N ARG A 1117 -14.60 14.21 36.11
CA ARG A 1117 -13.29 13.61 35.78
C ARG A 1117 -12.28 14.64 35.28
N ALA A 1118 -12.71 15.58 34.44
CA ALA A 1118 -11.86 16.67 33.94
C ALA A 1118 -11.61 17.75 35.01
N GLU A 1119 -12.59 18.00 35.89
CA GLU A 1119 -12.45 18.83 37.08
C GLU A 1119 -11.36 18.29 38.02
N LEU A 1120 -11.38 16.99 38.31
CA LEU A 1120 -10.35 16.32 39.12
C LEU A 1120 -8.94 16.46 38.51
N ASP A 1121 -8.78 16.13 37.22
CA ASP A 1121 -7.48 16.24 36.54
C ASP A 1121 -6.96 17.70 36.49
N THR A 1122 -7.86 18.68 36.33
CA THR A 1122 -7.50 20.11 36.30
C THR A 1122 -7.27 20.71 37.68
N ALA A 1123 -7.96 20.22 38.72
CA ALA A 1123 -7.70 20.57 40.12
C ALA A 1123 -6.29 20.13 40.53
N LEU A 1124 -5.87 18.92 40.16
CA LEU A 1124 -4.52 18.42 40.41
C LEU A 1124 -3.45 19.21 39.65
N LEU A 1125 -3.72 19.62 38.40
CA LEU A 1125 -2.82 20.51 37.64
C LEU A 1125 -2.71 21.90 38.27
N LEU A 1126 -3.82 22.47 38.75
CA LEU A 1126 -3.85 23.76 39.43
C LEU A 1126 -3.16 23.70 40.80
N ALA A 1127 -3.33 22.61 41.56
CA ALA A 1127 -2.63 22.40 42.82
C ALA A 1127 -1.10 22.35 42.62
N GLU A 1128 -0.60 21.67 41.58
CA GLU A 1128 0.83 21.69 41.23
C GLU A 1128 1.30 23.10 40.85
N CYS A 1129 0.52 23.85 40.06
CA CYS A 1129 0.86 25.24 39.71
C CYS A 1129 0.94 26.16 40.94
N LEU A 1130 -0.06 26.09 41.82
CA LEU A 1130 -0.12 26.87 43.06
C LEU A 1130 1.06 26.52 43.98
N ALA A 1131 1.31 25.23 44.20
CA ALA A 1131 2.42 24.76 45.03
C ALA A 1131 3.79 25.18 44.46
N ALA A 1132 3.97 25.12 43.14
CA ALA A 1132 5.21 25.53 42.48
C ALA A 1132 5.44 27.06 42.54
N SER A 1133 4.39 27.89 42.46
CA SER A 1133 4.45 29.34 42.76
C SER A 1133 4.61 29.64 44.26
N GLY A 1134 4.53 28.63 45.15
CA GLY A 1134 4.65 28.79 46.61
C GLY A 1134 3.34 29.06 47.37
N TRP A 1135 2.18 28.99 46.72
CA TRP A 1135 0.84 29.21 47.29
C TRP A 1135 0.32 27.94 47.99
N VAL A 1136 1.15 27.33 48.84
CA VAL A 1136 0.97 25.97 49.39
C VAL A 1136 -0.36 25.78 50.13
N GLY A 1137 -0.85 26.80 50.84
CA GLY A 1137 -2.15 26.72 51.54
C GLY A 1137 -3.35 26.58 50.60
N GLU A 1138 -3.36 27.33 49.50
CA GLU A 1138 -4.43 27.22 48.48
C GLU A 1138 -4.31 25.91 47.68
N ALA A 1139 -3.07 25.50 47.37
CA ALA A 1139 -2.80 24.19 46.77
C ALA A 1139 -3.31 23.03 47.64
N THR A 1140 -3.11 23.10 48.96
CA THR A 1140 -3.54 22.06 49.91
C THR A 1140 -5.07 22.03 50.02
N GLY A 1141 -5.72 23.20 50.10
CA GLY A 1141 -7.19 23.28 50.13
C GLY A 1141 -7.87 22.72 48.88
N LEU A 1142 -7.24 22.84 47.71
CA LEU A 1142 -7.70 22.24 46.46
C LEU A 1142 -7.37 20.74 46.34
N LEU A 1143 -6.23 20.32 46.89
CA LEU A 1143 -5.76 18.93 46.84
C LEU A 1143 -6.54 18.00 47.77
N LEU A 1144 -7.03 18.47 48.92
CA LEU A 1144 -7.73 17.62 49.89
C LEU A 1144 -9.02 16.98 49.34
N PRO A 1145 -9.96 17.71 48.69
CA PRO A 1145 -11.12 17.09 48.04
C PRO A 1145 -10.72 16.13 46.92
N ALA A 1146 -9.77 16.53 46.07
CA ALA A 1146 -9.27 15.70 44.96
C ALA A 1146 -8.67 14.38 45.46
N ALA A 1147 -7.93 14.42 46.58
CA ALA A 1147 -7.36 13.24 47.22
C ALA A 1147 -8.43 12.35 47.87
N ALA A 1148 -9.49 12.93 48.46
CA ALA A 1148 -10.62 12.18 49.01
C ALA A 1148 -11.37 11.40 47.90
N THR A 1149 -11.72 12.06 46.78
CA THR A 1149 -12.31 11.38 45.62
C THR A 1149 -11.39 10.30 45.05
N CYS A 1150 -10.08 10.53 44.99
CA CYS A 1150 -9.12 9.49 44.59
C CYS A 1150 -9.10 8.31 45.58
N ALA A 1151 -9.26 8.55 46.88
CA ALA A 1151 -9.32 7.50 47.89
C ALA A 1151 -10.61 6.66 47.79
N GLU A 1152 -11.76 7.30 47.57
CA GLU A 1152 -13.05 6.64 47.33
C GLU A 1152 -13.03 5.73 46.09
N LEU A 1153 -12.39 6.19 45.01
CA LEU A 1153 -12.21 5.44 43.76
C LEU A 1153 -11.04 4.43 43.79
N GLY A 1154 -10.21 4.43 44.85
CA GLY A 1154 -9.00 3.62 44.93
C GLY A 1154 -7.95 3.98 43.86
N TRP A 1155 -7.89 5.24 43.44
CA TRP A 1155 -7.03 5.76 42.37
C TRP A 1155 -5.72 6.34 42.91
N THR A 1156 -4.62 5.61 42.73
CA THR A 1156 -3.28 6.05 43.20
C THR A 1156 -2.56 6.95 42.19
N ARG A 1157 -2.62 6.62 40.89
CA ARG A 1157 -1.76 7.27 39.88
C ARG A 1157 -2.07 8.74 39.62
N PRO A 1158 -3.33 9.24 39.59
CA PRO A 1158 -3.60 10.67 39.37
C PRO A 1158 -2.87 11.58 40.36
N LEU A 1159 -2.81 11.20 41.64
CA LEU A 1159 -2.11 11.93 42.70
C LEU A 1159 -0.59 11.89 42.53
N LEU A 1160 -0.04 10.73 42.15
CA LEU A 1160 1.40 10.54 41.94
C LEU A 1160 1.91 11.18 40.63
N ASP A 1161 1.05 11.30 39.62
CA ASP A 1161 1.38 11.89 38.31
C ASP A 1161 1.17 13.40 38.22
N ALA A 1162 0.43 14.00 39.17
CA ALA A 1162 0.10 15.41 39.20
C ALA A 1162 1.35 16.30 39.09
N GLY A 1163 2.33 16.06 39.98
CA GLY A 1163 3.65 16.66 39.96
C GLY A 1163 4.40 16.52 41.29
N PRO A 1164 5.69 16.91 41.32
CA PRO A 1164 6.54 16.78 42.50
C PRO A 1164 6.09 17.65 43.68
N SER A 1165 5.42 18.78 43.43
CA SER A 1165 4.96 19.69 44.48
C SER A 1165 3.71 19.14 45.18
N VAL A 1166 2.78 18.54 44.43
CA VAL A 1166 1.63 17.79 44.98
C VAL A 1166 2.11 16.61 45.82
N VAL A 1167 3.06 15.80 45.33
CA VAL A 1167 3.61 14.66 46.09
C VAL A 1167 4.35 15.13 47.36
N ALA A 1168 4.96 16.32 47.36
CA ALA A 1168 5.52 16.91 48.58
C ALA A 1168 4.44 17.28 49.61
N ILE A 1169 3.31 17.87 49.18
CA ILE A 1169 2.18 18.19 50.08
C ILE A 1169 1.57 16.91 50.67
N LEU A 1170 1.34 15.87 49.85
CA LEU A 1170 0.80 14.58 50.33
C LEU A 1170 1.70 13.94 51.41
N ARG A 1171 3.03 14.08 51.30
CA ARG A 1171 4.00 13.62 52.32
C ARG A 1171 3.95 14.44 53.60
N VAL A 1172 3.71 15.75 53.52
CA VAL A 1172 3.50 16.61 54.70
C VAL A 1172 2.21 16.20 55.40
N LEU A 1173 1.09 16.07 54.67
CA LEU A 1173 -0.21 15.64 55.21
C LEU A 1173 -0.09 14.27 55.93
N ARG A 1174 0.58 13.29 55.32
CA ARG A 1174 0.87 11.99 55.97
C ARG A 1174 1.62 12.17 57.30
N SER A 1175 2.61 13.05 57.36
CA SER A 1175 3.35 13.31 58.60
C SER A 1175 2.50 14.00 59.68
N GLU A 1176 1.64 14.93 59.29
CA GLU A 1176 0.75 15.66 60.21
C GLU A 1176 -0.32 14.74 60.81
N MET A 1177 -0.90 13.83 60.02
CA MET A 1177 -1.85 12.81 60.47
C MET A 1177 -1.26 11.87 61.53
N HIS A 1178 0.04 11.55 61.47
CA HIS A 1178 0.71 10.74 62.49
C HIS A 1178 1.00 11.53 63.79
N THR A 1179 1.04 12.87 63.75
CA THR A 1179 1.36 13.70 64.93
C THR A 1179 0.14 14.31 65.63
N SER A 1180 -0.95 14.60 64.90
CA SER A 1180 -2.12 15.34 65.40
C SER A 1180 -3.44 14.78 64.85
N PRO A 1181 -3.83 13.52 65.15
CA PRO A 1181 -5.06 12.91 64.62
C PRO A 1181 -6.32 13.74 64.92
N ASP A 1182 -6.46 14.23 66.16
CA ASP A 1182 -7.60 15.03 66.64
C ASP A 1182 -7.79 16.38 65.92
N GLN A 1183 -6.83 16.81 65.07
CA GLN A 1183 -6.93 18.06 64.30
C GLN A 1183 -7.38 17.85 62.84
N LEU A 1184 -7.58 16.59 62.42
CA LEU A 1184 -7.87 16.22 61.03
C LEU A 1184 -9.15 15.36 60.89
N GLU A 1185 -9.99 15.25 61.93
CA GLU A 1185 -11.25 14.49 61.89
C GLU A 1185 -12.27 15.00 60.84
N ASP A 1186 -12.21 16.29 60.46
CA ASP A 1186 -13.04 16.88 59.38
C ASP A 1186 -12.51 16.57 57.96
N VAL A 1187 -11.35 15.92 57.82
CA VAL A 1187 -10.75 15.63 56.51
C VAL A 1187 -11.11 14.22 56.05
N ALA A 1188 -11.94 14.12 55.01
CA ALA A 1188 -12.46 12.88 54.43
C ALA A 1188 -11.41 12.00 53.67
N LEU A 1189 -10.14 12.04 54.08
CA LEU A 1189 -9.03 11.34 53.44
C LEU A 1189 -8.52 10.20 54.35
N PRO A 1190 -8.75 8.92 54.02
CA PRO A 1190 -8.34 7.79 54.88
C PRO A 1190 -6.81 7.72 55.05
N ALA A 1191 -6.33 7.75 56.30
CA ALA A 1191 -4.88 7.67 56.59
C ALA A 1191 -4.20 6.46 55.92
N ARG A 1192 -4.86 5.29 55.94
CA ARG A 1192 -4.40 4.06 55.29
C ARG A 1192 -4.20 4.19 53.77
N PHE A 1193 -4.98 5.04 53.10
CA PHE A 1193 -4.78 5.32 51.68
C PHE A 1193 -3.53 6.18 51.45
N LEU A 1194 -3.29 7.19 52.29
CA LEU A 1194 -2.04 7.99 52.25
C LEU A 1194 -0.78 7.19 52.61
N GLU A 1195 -0.89 6.20 53.50
CA GLU A 1195 0.16 5.21 53.75
C GLU A 1195 0.45 4.42 52.46
N GLN A 1196 -0.56 3.71 51.93
CA GLN A 1196 -0.45 2.87 50.73
C GLN A 1196 -0.11 3.61 49.43
N LEU A 1197 -0.24 4.95 49.39
CA LEU A 1197 0.07 5.80 48.25
C LEU A 1197 1.55 6.26 48.22
N LEU A 1198 2.23 6.27 49.37
CA LEU A 1198 3.51 6.97 49.57
C LEU A 1198 4.64 6.09 50.11
N ASP A 1199 4.42 4.78 50.15
CA ASP A 1199 5.38 3.71 50.44
C ASP A 1199 5.88 3.04 49.15
#